data_AF-A0A226NCA1-F1
#
_entry.id   AF-A0A226NCA1-F1
#
_cell.length_a   1.000
_cell.length_b   1.000
_cell.length_c   1.000
_cell.angle_alpha   90.00
_cell.angle_beta   90.00
_cell.angle_gamma   90.00
#
_symmetry.space_group_name_H-M   'P 1'
#
loop_
_entity.id
_entity.type
_entity.pdbx_description
1 polymer ?
#
loop_
_entity_poly.entity_id
_entity_poly.type
_entity_poly.pdbx_seq_one_letter_code
_entity_poly.pdbx_strand_id
1 'polypeptide(L)'
;MALVMKMVMTLTAGESGCIHYVKRPGAVLDPGCVIAKLQLDDPSRVQQAELHTGTLPQIQSTALRGEKLHRIFHCVLDNLVNVMNGYCLPEPYFSSKVKGWVERLMKTLRDPSLPLLELQDIMTSVSGRIPPNVEKSIKKEMAQYASNITSVLCQFPSQQIANILDSHAATLNRKSEREVFFMNTQSIVQLVQRYRSGIRGHMKAVVMDLLRQYLKVETQFQHGHYDKCVFALREENKSDMNAVLNYIFSHAQVTKKNLLVTMLIDQLCGRDPTLTDELINILTELTQLSKTTNAKVALRARQVLIASHLPSYELRHNQVESIFLSAIDMYGHQFCIENLQKLILSETSIFDVLPNFFYHSNQVVRMAALEVSFCPLKKQYSSGGGGVACDVFTSSLDLSFVFFLFLPPQHSQLTEFVFNQVYVRRAYIAYELNSVQHRQLKDNTCVVEFQFMLPTSHPNRGNIPTLNRMSFSSNLNHYGMVHVASVSDVLLDNSFTPPCQRMGGMVSFRTFEDFVRIFDEVMSCFCDSPPQSPTFPEAGHASLYDEDKAAREEPIHILNVAIKTDGDVDDDGLAAMFREFTQSKKSVLIEHGIRRLTFLVAQKREFPKFFTFRARDKFEEDRIYRHLEPALAFQLELNRMRNFDLTAIPCANHKMHLYLGAAKVEVGTEVTDYRFFVRAIIRHSDLVTKEASFEYLQNEGERLLLEAMDELEVAFNNTNVRTDCNHIFLNFVPTVIMDPSKIEESVRSMVMRYGSRLWKLRVLQAELKINIRLTPTGKAIPIRLFLTNESGYYLDISLYKEVTDSRTGQIMFQAYGDKQGPLHGMLINTPYVTKDLLQSKRFQAQSLGTSYVYDIPEMFRQSLIKLWDSMNEHAFLPTPPLPSDILTYTELVLDDQGQLVHMNRLPGGNEASCTFFHTAFLPVFCSTLCLGIGMVAWKMTLKTPEYPEGRDIIVIGNDITYRIGSFGPQEDVLFLRASELARTHGIPRIYVAANSGARIGLAEEIRHMFHVAWEDPDDPYKGYKYLYLTPQDYKKVSALNSVHCEHVEDNGESRYKITDIIGKEDGLGIENLRGSGMIAGESSLAYESIITINLVTCRAIGIGAYLVRLGQRTIQVENSHIILTGCGALNKVSIYISAFGAVWNELLCL
;
A
#
# COMPACT_ATOMS: atom_id res chain seq x y z
N MET A 1 -36.69 1.73 44.37
CA MET A 1 -35.59 0.75 44.30
C MET A 1 -35.20 0.58 42.84
N ALA A 2 -33.93 0.33 42.55
CA ALA A 2 -33.43 0.05 41.21
C ALA A 2 -32.76 -1.34 41.17
N LEU A 3 -32.65 -1.96 39.99
CA LEU A 3 -31.90 -3.21 39.82
C LEU A 3 -30.55 -2.90 39.16
N VAL A 4 -29.46 -3.15 39.87
CA VAL A 4 -28.08 -2.92 39.40
C VAL A 4 -27.26 -4.15 39.80
N MET A 5 -26.44 -4.72 38.90
CA MET A 5 -25.72 -5.99 39.13
C MET A 5 -26.64 -7.19 39.46
N LYS A 6 -27.89 -7.18 38.96
CA LYS A 6 -28.96 -8.11 39.40
C LYS A 6 -29.27 -8.04 40.90
N MET A 7 -28.88 -6.97 41.59
CA MET A 7 -29.15 -6.70 42.99
C MET A 7 -30.10 -5.51 43.15
N VAL A 8 -30.86 -5.51 44.25
CA VAL A 8 -31.76 -4.41 44.60
C VAL A 8 -30.94 -3.28 45.23
N MET A 9 -31.04 -2.08 44.68
CA MET A 9 -30.44 -0.86 45.22
C MET A 9 -31.53 0.06 45.80
N THR A 10 -31.33 0.49 47.04
CA THR A 10 -32.17 1.50 47.69
C THR A 10 -31.84 2.87 47.11
N LEU A 11 -32.86 3.59 46.64
CA LEU A 11 -32.72 4.98 46.19
C LEU A 11 -33.05 5.87 47.38
N THR A 12 -32.05 6.56 47.92
CA THR A 12 -32.20 7.48 49.06
C THR A 12 -32.43 8.91 48.55
N ALA A 13 -33.47 9.57 49.07
CA ALA A 13 -33.66 11.00 48.87
C ALA A 13 -32.94 11.75 50.00
N GLY A 14 -32.18 12.79 49.66
CA GLY A 14 -31.47 13.61 50.65
C GLY A 14 -32.37 14.60 51.39
N GLU A 15 -33.54 14.93 50.84
CA GLU A 15 -34.48 15.90 51.37
C GLU A 15 -35.91 15.34 51.39
N SER A 16 -36.75 15.90 52.26
CA SER A 16 -38.18 15.54 52.37
C SER A 16 -39.04 16.45 51.49
N GLY A 17 -40.12 15.89 50.95
CA GLY A 17 -41.04 16.62 50.09
C GLY A 17 -42.01 15.71 49.32
N CYS A 18 -42.84 16.32 48.49
CA CYS A 18 -43.77 15.60 47.62
C CYS A 18 -43.08 15.12 46.34
N ILE A 19 -43.17 13.82 46.06
CA ILE A 19 -42.53 13.20 44.89
C ILE A 19 -43.49 13.23 43.69
N HIS A 20 -43.03 13.83 42.60
CA HIS A 20 -43.66 13.77 41.28
C HIS A 20 -42.88 12.82 40.37
N TYR A 21 -43.41 11.62 40.14
CA TYR A 21 -42.77 10.61 39.30
C TYR A 21 -42.62 11.10 37.86
N VAL A 22 -41.42 10.94 37.31
CA VAL A 22 -41.12 11.28 35.90
C VAL A 22 -40.82 10.01 35.11
N LYS A 23 -40.00 9.11 35.66
CA LYS A 23 -39.69 7.81 35.05
C LYS A 23 -40.67 6.74 35.51
N ARG A 24 -41.05 5.88 34.58
CA ARG A 24 -41.97 4.76 34.80
C ARG A 24 -41.24 3.53 35.36
N PRO A 25 -41.92 2.69 36.17
CA PRO A 25 -41.38 1.40 36.55
C PRO A 25 -40.99 0.55 35.33
N GLY A 26 -39.89 -0.18 35.42
CA GLY A 26 -39.38 -1.01 34.32
C GLY A 26 -38.53 -0.28 33.26
N ALA A 27 -38.44 1.06 33.33
CA ALA A 27 -37.55 1.82 32.45
C ALA A 27 -36.06 1.64 32.81
N VAL A 28 -35.19 1.71 31.80
CA VAL A 28 -33.73 1.73 31.98
C VAL A 28 -33.30 3.07 32.61
N LEU A 29 -32.36 3.01 33.55
CA LEU A 29 -31.83 4.17 34.27
C LEU A 29 -30.38 4.44 33.86
N ASP A 30 -30.06 5.72 33.64
CA ASP A 30 -28.71 6.19 33.32
C ASP A 30 -28.08 6.92 34.53
N PRO A 31 -26.73 6.99 34.63
CA PRO A 31 -26.06 7.77 35.67
C PRO A 31 -26.51 9.24 35.65
N GLY A 32 -26.96 9.75 36.80
CA GLY A 32 -27.45 11.12 36.94
C GLY A 32 -28.84 11.38 36.34
N CYS A 33 -29.57 10.35 35.90
CA CYS A 33 -30.92 10.55 35.36
C CYS A 33 -31.93 10.98 36.44
N VAL A 34 -32.90 11.80 36.03
CA VAL A 34 -33.99 12.25 36.90
C VAL A 34 -35.09 11.19 36.93
N ILE A 35 -35.27 10.54 38.10
CA ILE A 35 -36.29 9.51 38.32
C ILE A 35 -37.64 10.15 38.68
N ALA A 36 -37.58 11.16 39.54
CA ALA A 36 -38.73 11.94 39.97
C ALA A 36 -38.27 13.37 40.31
N LYS A 37 -39.21 14.32 40.26
CA LYS A 37 -39.01 15.67 40.80
C LYS A 37 -39.53 15.70 42.22
N LEU A 38 -38.79 16.34 43.12
CA LEU A 38 -39.19 16.52 44.50
C LEU A 38 -39.59 17.99 44.70
N GLN A 39 -40.83 18.23 45.10
CA GLN A 39 -41.23 19.52 45.63
C GLN A 39 -40.89 19.54 47.12
N LEU A 40 -39.89 20.33 47.50
CA LEU A 40 -39.41 20.43 48.88
C LEU A 40 -40.48 21.02 49.80
N ASP A 41 -40.56 20.49 51.03
CA ASP A 41 -41.42 21.06 52.07
C ASP A 41 -40.94 22.47 52.50
N ASP A 42 -39.62 22.69 52.47
CA ASP A 42 -38.98 23.99 52.70
C ASP A 42 -38.05 24.36 51.53
N PRO A 43 -38.51 25.22 50.59
CA PRO A 43 -37.71 25.67 49.45
C PRO A 43 -36.46 26.46 49.84
N SER A 44 -36.38 27.03 51.05
CA SER A 44 -35.24 27.84 51.48
C SER A 44 -33.96 27.02 51.72
N ARG A 45 -34.08 25.69 51.82
CA ARG A 45 -32.96 24.77 52.01
C ARG A 45 -32.12 24.57 50.75
N VAL A 46 -32.57 25.03 49.58
CA VAL A 46 -31.85 24.91 48.31
C VAL A 46 -31.79 26.26 47.60
N GLN A 47 -30.58 26.78 47.37
CA GLN A 47 -30.35 28.00 46.60
C GLN A 47 -30.09 27.65 45.13
N GLN A 48 -30.90 28.20 44.22
CA GLN A 48 -30.72 27.99 42.78
C GLN A 48 -29.57 28.87 42.27
N ALA A 49 -28.54 28.25 41.69
CA ALA A 49 -27.42 28.97 41.09
C ALA A 49 -27.83 29.64 39.76
N GLU A 50 -27.50 30.92 39.59
CA GLU A 50 -27.63 31.61 38.31
C GLU A 50 -26.42 31.30 37.41
N LEU A 51 -26.68 31.05 36.11
CA LEU A 51 -25.62 30.74 35.16
C LEU A 51 -24.82 32.00 34.81
N HIS A 52 -23.53 32.04 35.13
CA HIS A 52 -22.65 33.12 34.69
C HIS A 52 -22.32 32.97 33.19
N THR A 53 -22.72 33.94 32.37
CA THR A 53 -22.50 33.94 30.91
C THR A 53 -21.31 34.80 30.47
N GLY A 54 -20.62 35.47 31.39
CA GLY A 54 -19.47 36.31 31.09
C GLY A 54 -18.21 35.51 30.76
N THR A 55 -17.34 36.08 29.92
CA THR A 55 -15.99 35.54 29.69
C THR A 55 -15.05 35.97 30.80
N LEU A 56 -14.17 35.07 31.25
CA LEU A 56 -13.11 35.43 32.19
C LEU A 56 -12.20 36.51 31.57
N PRO A 57 -11.88 37.59 32.29
CA PRO A 57 -10.98 38.63 31.78
C PRO A 57 -9.61 38.03 31.47
N GLN A 58 -9.08 38.30 30.27
CA GLN A 58 -7.74 37.87 29.90
C GLN A 58 -6.72 38.59 30.79
N ILE A 59 -6.16 37.85 31.76
CA ILE A 59 -4.95 38.27 32.46
C ILE A 59 -3.84 38.32 31.40
N GLN A 60 -3.48 39.52 30.94
CA GLN A 60 -2.21 39.71 30.25
C GLN A 60 -1.14 39.17 31.20
N SER A 61 -0.40 38.14 30.77
CA SER A 61 0.67 37.54 31.56
C SER A 61 1.77 38.58 31.72
N THR A 62 1.60 39.48 32.67
CA THR A 62 2.56 40.49 33.07
C THR A 62 3.66 39.80 33.87
N ALA A 63 4.90 39.96 33.38
CA ALA A 63 6.11 40.11 34.20
C ALA A 63 6.97 38.92 34.66
N LEU A 64 6.87 37.69 34.12
CA LEU A 64 7.85 36.62 34.45
C LEU A 64 8.54 35.89 33.27
N ARG A 65 8.02 35.97 32.03
CA ARG A 65 8.65 35.36 30.85
C ARG A 65 9.40 36.43 30.07
N GLY A 66 10.72 36.49 30.24
CA GLY A 66 11.52 37.57 29.63
C GLY A 66 11.51 37.55 28.10
N GLU A 67 11.52 38.74 27.50
CA GLU A 67 11.51 38.96 26.04
C GLU A 67 12.81 38.49 25.35
N LYS A 68 13.84 38.14 26.12
CA LYS A 68 15.14 37.71 25.61
C LYS A 68 15.03 36.35 24.91
N LEU A 69 15.72 36.20 23.79
CA LEU A 69 15.63 35.04 22.90
C LEU A 69 15.93 33.69 23.57
N HIS A 70 16.93 33.61 24.47
CA HIS A 70 17.22 32.38 25.23
C HIS A 70 16.08 31.96 26.17
N ARG A 71 15.34 32.92 26.76
CA ARG A 71 14.18 32.64 27.62
C ARG A 71 12.99 32.15 26.80
N ILE A 72 12.79 32.72 25.61
CA ILE A 72 11.78 32.25 24.66
C ILE A 72 12.09 30.81 24.24
N PHE A 73 13.35 30.51 23.90
CA PHE A 73 13.79 29.16 23.57
C PHE A 73 13.46 28.15 24.69
N HIS A 74 13.93 28.39 25.92
CA HIS A 74 13.68 27.48 27.04
C HIS A 74 12.19 27.33 27.35
N CYS A 75 11.42 28.43 27.30
CA CYS A 75 9.98 28.39 27.55
C CYS A 75 9.23 27.56 26.49
N VAL A 76 9.57 27.72 25.22
CA VAL A 76 8.94 26.97 24.13
C VAL A 76 9.33 25.50 24.21
N LEU A 77 10.61 25.20 24.46
CA LEU A 77 11.08 23.83 24.64
C LEU A 77 10.35 23.13 25.80
N ASP A 78 10.22 23.79 26.96
CA ASP A 78 9.50 23.25 28.11
C ASP A 78 8.02 22.94 27.80
N ASN A 79 7.33 23.84 27.09
CA ASN A 79 5.95 23.55 26.66
C ASN A 79 5.88 22.30 25.76
N LEU A 80 6.83 22.11 24.85
CA LEU A 80 6.86 20.94 23.96
C LEU A 80 7.22 19.65 24.70
N VAL A 81 8.12 19.70 25.67
CA VAL A 81 8.43 18.58 26.58
C VAL A 81 7.19 18.20 27.40
N ASN A 82 6.43 19.19 27.89
CA ASN A 82 5.18 18.95 28.60
C ASN A 82 4.14 18.25 27.71
N VAL A 83 4.05 18.63 26.42
CA VAL A 83 3.22 17.91 25.44
C VAL A 83 3.70 16.47 25.25
N MET A 84 5.02 16.23 25.14
CA MET A 84 5.58 14.86 25.07
C MET A 84 5.27 14.03 26.32
N ASN A 85 5.21 14.66 27.49
CA ASN A 85 4.82 14.04 28.75
C ASN A 85 3.30 13.82 28.89
N GLY A 86 2.47 14.28 27.95
CA GLY A 86 1.02 14.08 27.94
C GLY A 86 0.18 15.28 28.41
N TYR A 87 0.79 16.39 28.83
CA TYR A 87 0.07 17.59 29.27
C TYR A 87 -0.44 18.39 28.06
N CYS A 88 -1.53 17.92 27.46
CA CYS A 88 -2.09 18.48 26.23
C CYS A 88 -3.36 19.30 26.48
N LEU A 89 -3.44 20.48 25.86
CA LEU A 89 -4.66 21.29 25.83
C LEU A 89 -5.81 20.58 25.10
N PRO A 90 -7.09 20.88 25.41
CA PRO A 90 -8.22 20.39 24.63
C PRO A 90 -8.29 21.10 23.26
N GLU A 91 -8.93 20.44 22.29
CA GLU A 91 -9.27 21.10 21.02
C GLU A 91 -10.40 22.11 21.23
N PRO A 92 -10.42 23.24 20.47
CA PRO A 92 -9.62 23.57 19.29
C PRO A 92 -8.26 24.27 19.55
N TYR A 93 -7.86 24.46 20.82
CA TYR A 93 -6.71 25.31 21.17
C TYR A 93 -5.35 24.67 20.92
N PHE A 94 -5.29 23.33 20.96
CA PHE A 94 -4.04 22.57 20.91
C PHE A 94 -3.31 22.71 19.57
N SER A 95 -3.99 22.38 18.47
CA SER A 95 -3.38 22.33 17.13
C SER A 95 -2.75 23.67 16.70
N SER A 96 -3.44 24.79 16.98
CA SER A 96 -2.92 26.14 16.68
C SER A 96 -1.71 26.52 17.55
N LYS A 97 -1.76 26.22 18.86
CA LYS A 97 -0.66 26.54 19.79
C LYS A 97 0.61 25.75 19.50
N VAL A 98 0.49 24.45 19.23
CA VAL A 98 1.64 23.59 18.94
C VAL A 98 2.36 24.03 17.68
N LYS A 99 1.61 24.37 16.62
CA LYS A 99 2.20 24.95 15.39
C LYS A 99 3.02 26.20 15.69
N GLY A 100 2.44 27.15 16.45
CA GLY A 100 3.13 28.37 16.84
C GLY A 100 4.37 28.12 17.73
N TRP A 101 4.35 27.10 18.58
CA TRP A 101 5.52 26.70 19.38
C TRP A 101 6.62 26.08 18.52
N VAL A 102 6.30 25.16 17.61
CA VAL A 102 7.30 24.54 16.71
C VAL A 102 7.97 25.59 15.82
N GLU A 103 7.18 26.49 15.21
CA GLU A 103 7.73 27.57 14.37
C GLU A 103 8.65 28.51 15.16
N ARG A 104 8.25 28.87 16.40
CA ARG A 104 9.09 29.69 17.29
C ARG A 104 10.37 28.96 17.71
N LEU A 105 10.28 27.67 18.06
CA LEU A 105 11.45 26.86 18.41
C LEU A 105 12.47 26.85 17.27
N MET A 106 12.02 26.52 16.05
CA MET A 106 12.89 26.46 14.87
C MET A 106 13.48 27.83 14.53
N LYS A 107 12.73 28.93 14.74
CA LYS A 107 13.25 30.29 14.57
C LYS A 107 14.35 30.61 15.58
N THR A 108 14.14 30.29 16.86
CA THR A 108 15.15 30.55 17.92
C THR A 108 16.41 29.71 17.74
N LEU A 109 16.28 28.44 17.35
CA LEU A 109 17.39 27.52 17.14
C LEU A 109 18.20 27.80 15.86
N ARG A 110 17.70 28.66 14.95
CA ARG A 110 18.45 29.11 13.76
C ARG A 110 19.16 30.44 13.98
N ASP A 111 18.87 31.13 15.08
CA ASP A 111 19.42 32.46 15.36
C ASP A 111 20.81 32.33 16.02
N PRO A 112 21.89 32.85 15.40
CA PRO A 112 23.24 32.77 15.94
C PRO A 112 23.42 33.58 17.24
N SER A 113 22.46 34.43 17.63
CA SER A 113 22.48 35.14 18.92
C SER A 113 22.14 34.25 20.13
N LEU A 114 21.51 33.09 19.93
CA LEU A 114 21.10 32.21 21.02
C LEU A 114 22.27 31.76 21.94
N PRO A 115 23.39 31.20 21.41
CA PRO A 115 24.51 30.76 22.24
C PRO A 115 25.19 31.91 22.99
N LEU A 116 25.24 33.10 22.37
CA LEU A 116 25.79 34.31 22.99
C LEU A 116 24.96 34.72 24.20
N LEU A 117 23.62 34.73 24.05
CA LEU A 117 22.71 35.13 25.11
C LEU A 117 22.67 34.11 26.26
N GLU A 118 22.74 32.81 25.97
CA GLU A 118 22.88 31.77 27.00
C GLU A 118 24.22 31.89 27.74
N LEU A 119 25.32 32.12 27.02
CA LEU A 119 26.63 32.31 27.65
C LEU A 119 26.66 33.57 28.51
N GLN A 120 26.05 34.68 28.06
CA GLN A 120 25.92 35.89 28.85
C GLN A 120 25.17 35.64 30.17
N ASP A 121 24.03 34.95 30.13
CA ASP A 121 23.24 34.65 31.33
C ASP A 121 24.04 33.78 32.31
N ILE A 122 24.69 32.71 31.82
CA ILE A 122 25.56 31.86 32.64
C ILE A 122 26.72 32.67 33.24
N MET A 123 27.38 33.51 32.45
CA MET A 123 28.50 34.32 32.91
C MET A 123 28.09 35.34 33.99
N THR A 124 26.85 35.84 33.97
CA THR A 124 26.36 36.71 35.08
C THR A 124 26.25 35.97 36.41
N SER A 125 25.91 34.68 36.39
CA SER A 125 25.82 33.86 37.61
C SER A 125 27.17 33.31 38.07
N VAL A 126 28.13 33.11 37.15
CA VAL A 126 29.42 32.47 37.41
C VAL A 126 30.54 33.50 37.68
N SER A 127 30.36 34.75 37.25
CA SER A 127 31.32 35.84 37.49
C SER A 127 31.65 35.97 38.98
N GLY A 128 32.93 36.12 39.30
CA GLY A 128 33.44 36.16 40.68
C GLY A 128 33.67 34.79 41.34
N ARG A 129 33.17 33.68 40.77
CA ARG A 129 33.47 32.30 41.25
C ARG A 129 34.55 31.60 40.43
N ILE A 130 34.96 32.20 39.31
CA ILE A 130 36.00 31.69 38.43
C ILE A 130 37.23 32.61 38.45
N PRO A 131 38.43 32.08 38.17
CA PRO A 131 39.67 32.85 38.10
C PRO A 131 39.57 34.03 37.12
N PRO A 132 40.08 35.24 37.49
CA PRO A 132 39.90 36.46 36.68
C PRO A 132 40.52 36.39 35.28
N ASN A 133 41.60 35.62 35.14
CA ASN A 133 42.27 35.37 33.87
C ASN A 133 41.40 34.55 32.90
N VAL A 134 40.73 33.51 33.41
CA VAL A 134 39.78 32.68 32.65
C VAL A 134 38.56 33.51 32.25
N GLU A 135 37.98 34.24 33.21
CA GLU A 135 36.82 35.11 32.97
C GLU A 135 37.09 36.17 31.89
N LYS A 136 38.24 36.85 31.96
CA LYS A 136 38.64 37.87 30.97
C LYS A 136 38.82 37.27 29.57
N SER A 137 39.36 36.05 29.48
CA SER A 137 39.58 35.36 28.21
C SER A 137 38.26 34.94 27.57
N ILE A 138 37.33 34.39 28.35
CA ILE A 138 35.98 34.02 27.87
C ILE A 138 35.20 35.27 27.43
N LYS A 139 35.23 36.35 28.21
CA LYS A 139 34.58 37.62 27.84
C LYS A 139 35.13 38.23 26.55
N LYS A 140 36.42 38.05 26.27
CA LYS A 140 37.04 38.48 25.01
C LYS A 140 36.48 37.69 23.81
N GLU A 141 36.44 36.36 23.90
CA GLU A 141 35.85 35.51 22.85
C GLU A 141 34.37 35.85 22.61
N MET A 142 33.61 36.12 23.69
CA MET A 142 32.22 36.56 23.59
C MET A 142 32.06 37.88 22.82
N ALA A 143 32.90 38.88 23.11
CA ALA A 143 32.86 40.18 22.44
C ALA A 143 33.27 40.07 20.96
N GLN A 144 34.25 39.21 20.66
CA GLN A 144 34.66 38.91 19.29
C GLN A 144 33.58 38.16 18.52
N TYR A 145 32.84 37.25 19.16
CA TYR A 145 31.69 36.58 18.54
C TYR A 145 30.54 37.56 18.29
N ALA A 146 30.20 38.40 19.28
CA ALA A 146 29.13 39.40 19.18
C ALA A 146 29.35 40.40 18.04
N SER A 147 30.59 40.82 17.79
CA SER A 147 30.94 41.74 16.70
C SER A 147 30.88 41.11 15.31
N ASN A 148 31.05 39.79 15.20
CA ASN A 148 31.07 39.06 13.92
C ASN A 148 29.76 38.30 13.63
N ILE A 149 28.72 38.47 14.45
CA ILE A 149 27.54 37.59 14.47
C ILE A 149 26.70 37.60 13.17
N THR A 150 26.80 38.67 12.38
CA THR A 150 26.14 38.79 11.07
C THR A 150 26.93 38.11 9.94
N SER A 151 28.15 37.64 10.19
CA SER A 151 28.96 36.95 9.20
C SER A 151 28.47 35.51 9.00
N VAL A 152 28.34 35.11 7.73
CA VAL A 152 27.94 33.75 7.32
C VAL A 152 28.91 32.67 7.82
N LEU A 153 30.18 33.03 8.04
CA LEU A 153 31.22 32.11 8.53
C LEU A 153 31.37 32.13 10.06
N CYS A 154 30.56 32.90 10.77
CA CYS A 154 30.66 33.03 12.22
C CYS A 154 30.18 31.74 12.91
N GLN A 155 31.10 31.02 13.56
CA GLN A 155 30.79 29.88 14.41
C GLN A 155 30.98 30.26 15.88
N PHE A 156 30.12 29.72 16.75
CA PHE A 156 30.25 29.93 18.18
C PHE A 156 31.59 29.34 18.66
N PRO A 157 32.40 30.09 19.43
CA PRO A 157 33.77 29.71 19.81
C PRO A 157 33.81 28.62 20.90
N SER A 158 33.06 27.53 20.73
CA SER A 158 32.93 26.42 21.68
C SER A 158 34.29 25.81 22.01
N GLN A 159 35.07 25.40 21.00
CA GLN A 159 36.37 24.77 21.22
C GLN A 159 37.40 25.73 21.84
N GLN A 160 37.39 27.02 21.48
CA GLN A 160 38.28 28.01 22.07
C GLN A 160 37.97 28.21 23.56
N ILE A 161 36.70 28.30 23.93
CA ILE A 161 36.27 28.41 25.33
C ILE A 161 36.61 27.12 26.10
N ALA A 162 36.41 25.94 25.52
CA ALA A 162 36.82 24.67 26.13
C ALA A 162 38.33 24.64 26.40
N ASN A 163 39.15 25.00 25.41
CA ASN A 163 40.60 25.02 25.54
C ASN A 163 41.08 26.00 26.62
N ILE A 164 40.41 27.15 26.80
CA ILE A 164 40.73 28.10 27.89
C ILE A 164 40.49 27.45 29.25
N LEU A 165 39.37 26.72 29.41
CA LEU A 165 39.04 26.02 30.65
C LEU A 165 40.01 24.86 30.92
N ASP A 166 40.28 24.03 29.91
CA ASP A 166 41.18 22.88 30.02
C ASP A 166 42.62 23.30 30.29
N SER A 167 43.09 24.38 29.66
CA SER A 167 44.42 24.93 29.89
C SER A 167 44.59 25.41 31.33
N HIS A 168 43.55 26.04 31.90
CA HIS A 168 43.61 26.45 33.30
C HIS A 168 43.51 25.26 34.25
N ALA A 169 42.62 24.30 33.96
CA ALA A 169 42.49 23.07 34.74
C ALA A 169 43.81 22.28 34.79
N ALA A 170 44.60 22.28 33.72
CA ALA A 170 45.92 21.66 33.65
C ALA A 170 46.97 22.34 34.55
N THR A 171 46.81 23.62 34.90
CA THR A 171 47.71 24.33 35.82
C THR A 171 47.43 24.06 37.30
N LEU A 172 46.28 23.44 37.62
CA LEU A 172 45.87 23.14 38.99
C LEU A 172 46.45 21.80 39.45
N ASN A 173 47.45 21.83 40.33
CA ASN A 173 48.14 20.61 40.77
C ASN A 173 47.31 19.78 41.77
N ARG A 174 46.49 20.42 42.63
CA ARG A 174 45.69 19.73 43.66
C ARG A 174 44.34 19.26 43.13
N LYS A 175 43.97 18.02 43.47
CA LYS A 175 42.69 17.40 43.04
C LYS A 175 41.46 18.15 43.54
N SER A 176 41.46 18.60 44.80
CA SER A 176 40.37 19.36 45.40
C SER A 176 40.13 20.71 44.72
N GLU A 177 41.20 21.41 44.33
CA GLU A 177 41.12 22.69 43.61
C GLU A 177 40.57 22.49 42.19
N ARG A 178 40.94 21.40 41.52
CA ARG A 178 40.34 21.00 40.24
C ARG A 178 38.85 20.70 40.35
N GLU A 179 38.43 19.93 41.36
CA GLU A 179 37.01 19.60 41.56
C GLU A 179 36.15 20.84 41.81
N VAL A 180 36.63 21.78 42.64
CA VAL A 180 35.95 23.08 42.86
C VAL A 180 35.88 23.91 41.58
N PHE A 181 36.97 23.97 40.80
CA PHE A 181 36.98 24.67 39.51
C PHE A 181 36.00 24.06 38.51
N PHE A 182 35.95 22.73 38.39
CA PHE A 182 34.97 22.04 37.53
C PHE A 182 33.53 22.27 37.98
N MET A 183 33.24 22.23 39.28
CA MET A 183 31.90 22.54 39.80
C MET A 183 31.49 23.98 39.46
N ASN A 184 32.40 24.95 39.60
CA ASN A 184 32.12 26.35 39.29
C ASN A 184 31.99 26.64 37.78
N THR A 185 32.61 25.82 36.93
CA THR A 185 32.62 26.00 35.46
C THR A 185 31.69 25.04 34.71
N GLN A 186 30.99 24.13 35.41
CA GLN A 186 30.19 23.05 34.84
C GLN A 186 29.12 23.56 33.86
N SER A 187 28.42 24.65 34.19
CA SER A 187 27.40 25.25 33.32
C SER A 187 27.98 25.79 32.00
N ILE A 188 29.21 26.33 32.04
CA ILE A 188 29.94 26.79 30.84
C ILE A 188 30.36 25.60 30.00
N VAL A 189 30.92 24.55 30.62
CA VAL A 189 31.32 23.31 29.93
C VAL A 189 30.11 22.66 29.25
N GLN A 190 28.97 22.57 29.93
CA GLN A 190 27.73 22.04 29.36
C GLN A 190 27.23 22.85 28.17
N LEU A 191 27.29 24.19 28.23
CA LEU A 191 26.93 25.05 27.10
C LEU A 191 27.84 24.80 25.90
N VAL A 192 29.16 24.78 26.14
CA VAL A 192 30.17 24.58 25.10
C VAL A 192 30.02 23.21 24.44
N GLN A 193 29.70 22.17 25.22
CA GLN A 193 29.40 20.83 24.69
C GLN A 193 28.13 20.83 23.83
N ARG A 194 27.05 21.51 24.28
CA ARG A 194 25.80 21.63 23.50
C ARG A 194 26.01 22.26 22.13
N TYR A 195 26.91 23.23 22.02
CA TYR A 195 27.23 23.95 20.78
C TYR A 195 28.53 23.50 20.09
N ARG A 196 29.06 22.32 20.43
CA ARG A 196 30.31 21.79 19.83
C ARG A 196 30.22 21.65 18.31
N SER A 197 29.07 21.19 17.81
CA SER A 197 28.76 21.05 16.38
C SER A 197 28.07 22.29 15.79
N GLY A 198 28.21 23.45 16.45
CA GLY A 198 27.55 24.70 16.10
C GLY A 198 26.04 24.71 16.35
N ILE A 199 25.40 25.83 16.00
CA ILE A 199 23.97 26.08 16.20
C ILE A 199 23.08 25.07 15.45
N ARG A 200 23.49 24.65 14.25
CA ARG A 200 22.78 23.64 13.44
C ARG A 200 22.87 22.25 14.06
N GLY A 201 24.02 21.88 14.62
CA GLY A 201 24.18 20.63 15.37
C GLY A 201 23.32 20.61 16.63
N HIS A 202 23.29 21.72 17.38
CA HIS A 202 22.42 21.85 18.56
C HIS A 202 20.94 21.74 18.20
N MET A 203 20.51 22.38 17.11
CA MET A 203 19.12 22.27 16.61
C MET A 203 18.74 20.82 16.32
N LYS A 204 19.62 20.06 15.63
CA LYS A 204 19.38 18.63 15.36
C LYS A 204 19.28 17.84 16.67
N ALA A 205 20.18 18.07 17.63
CA ALA A 205 20.17 17.40 18.94
C ALA A 205 18.86 17.62 19.71
N VAL A 206 18.38 18.87 19.83
CA VAL A 206 17.14 19.20 20.55
C VAL A 206 15.93 18.48 19.96
N VAL A 207 15.82 18.43 18.62
CA VAL A 207 14.71 17.72 17.96
C VAL A 207 14.85 16.21 18.13
N MET A 208 16.06 15.66 17.98
CA MET A 208 16.31 14.23 18.22
C MET A 208 15.95 13.81 19.65
N ASP A 209 16.24 14.63 20.66
CA ASP A 209 15.87 14.35 22.05
C ASP A 209 14.34 14.26 22.24
N LEU A 210 13.58 15.16 21.61
CA LEU A 210 12.11 15.11 21.62
C LEU A 210 11.57 13.84 20.94
N LEU A 211 12.18 13.41 19.82
CA LEU A 211 11.81 12.18 19.13
C LEU A 211 12.15 10.94 19.98
N ARG A 212 13.31 10.91 20.64
CA ARG A 212 13.71 9.85 21.57
C ARG A 212 12.77 9.75 22.77
N GLN A 213 12.31 10.88 23.31
CA GLN A 213 11.36 10.91 24.42
C GLN A 213 10.01 10.31 24.03
N TYR A 214 9.52 10.60 22.82
CA TYR A 214 8.33 9.97 22.27
C TYR A 214 8.53 8.45 22.14
N LEU A 215 9.63 8.02 21.53
CA LEU A 215 9.92 6.61 21.28
C LEU A 215 10.07 5.79 22.56
N LYS A 216 10.75 6.35 23.57
CA LYS A 216 10.91 5.75 24.89
C LYS A 216 9.57 5.33 25.52
N VAL A 217 8.51 6.12 25.32
CA VAL A 217 7.17 5.80 25.81
C VAL A 217 6.48 4.80 24.90
N GLU A 218 6.39 5.09 23.60
CA GLU A 218 5.51 4.34 22.70
C GLU A 218 6.01 2.91 22.40
N THR A 219 7.32 2.65 22.47
CA THR A 219 7.89 1.31 22.29
C THR A 219 7.37 0.30 23.33
N GLN A 220 7.09 0.78 24.56
CA GLN A 220 6.59 -0.05 25.65
C GLN A 220 5.17 -0.59 25.38
N PHE A 221 4.39 0.11 24.54
CA PHE A 221 3.01 -0.25 24.22
C PHE A 221 2.86 -1.01 22.88
N GLN A 222 3.97 -1.43 22.26
CA GLN A 222 3.91 -2.19 20.99
C GLN A 222 3.64 -3.68 21.18
N HIS A 223 4.05 -4.28 22.30
CA HIS A 223 4.12 -5.73 22.48
C HIS A 223 2.86 -6.35 23.11
N GLY A 224 1.86 -6.62 22.27
CA GLY A 224 0.63 -7.31 22.67
C GLY A 224 -0.53 -6.37 23.01
N HIS A 225 -1.44 -6.84 23.86
CA HIS A 225 -2.58 -6.05 24.34
C HIS A 225 -2.15 -5.07 25.43
N TYR A 226 -2.88 -3.95 25.54
CA TYR A 226 -2.60 -2.86 26.46
C TYR A 226 -2.34 -3.35 27.90
N ASP A 227 -3.20 -4.24 28.43
CA ASP A 227 -3.07 -4.76 29.78
C ASP A 227 -1.74 -5.48 30.01
N LYS A 228 -1.30 -6.31 29.05
CA LYS A 228 -0.02 -7.02 29.12
C LYS A 228 1.16 -6.03 29.14
N CYS A 229 1.09 -4.97 28.34
CA CYS A 229 2.09 -3.91 28.34
C CYS A 229 2.16 -3.18 29.69
N VAL A 230 0.99 -2.87 30.28
CA VAL A 230 0.91 -2.21 31.60
C VAL A 230 1.48 -3.11 32.71
N PHE A 231 1.17 -4.41 32.68
CA PHE A 231 1.78 -5.37 33.61
C PHE A 231 3.30 -5.44 33.44
N ALA A 232 3.81 -5.51 32.21
CA ALA A 232 5.25 -5.52 31.95
C ALA A 232 5.93 -4.23 32.47
N LEU A 233 5.33 -3.06 32.20
CA LEU A 233 5.81 -1.76 32.70
C LEU A 233 5.85 -1.72 34.23
N ARG A 234 4.82 -2.25 34.89
CA ARG A 234 4.75 -2.33 36.36
C ARG A 234 5.82 -3.26 36.91
N GLU A 235 6.07 -4.39 36.26
CA GLU A 235 7.09 -5.37 36.68
C GLU A 235 8.52 -4.82 36.52
N GLU A 236 8.76 -4.02 35.48
CA GLU A 236 10.06 -3.35 35.24
C GLU A 236 10.31 -2.21 36.24
N ASN A 237 9.26 -1.49 36.67
CA ASN A 237 9.36 -0.29 37.50
C ASN A 237 8.76 -0.47 38.92
N LYS A 238 8.94 -1.64 39.54
CA LYS A 238 8.36 -1.96 40.88
C LYS A 238 8.72 -0.95 41.97
N SER A 239 9.89 -0.34 41.90
CA SER A 239 10.39 0.64 42.87
C SER A 239 9.85 2.07 42.64
N ASP A 240 9.40 2.40 41.43
CA ASP A 240 8.92 3.74 41.07
C ASP A 240 7.60 3.68 40.26
N MET A 241 6.49 3.64 40.99
CA MET A 241 5.16 3.65 40.39
C MET A 241 4.79 5.01 39.76
N ASN A 242 5.48 6.10 40.11
CA ASN A 242 5.26 7.39 39.45
C ASN A 242 5.77 7.37 38.02
N ALA A 243 6.88 6.67 37.74
CA ALA A 243 7.33 6.44 36.37
C ALA A 243 6.24 5.74 35.55
N VAL A 244 5.64 4.66 36.08
CA VAL A 244 4.54 3.93 35.41
C VAL A 244 3.35 4.85 35.12
N LEU A 245 2.94 5.67 36.09
CA LEU A 245 1.86 6.65 35.91
C LEU A 245 2.19 7.63 34.78
N ASN A 246 3.43 8.15 34.73
CA ASN A 246 3.87 9.08 33.70
C ASN A 246 3.89 8.44 32.30
N TYR A 247 4.32 7.18 32.18
CA TYR A 247 4.25 6.43 30.91
C TYR A 247 2.80 6.30 30.43
N ILE A 248 1.90 5.88 31.31
CA ILE A 248 0.47 5.69 30.98
C ILE A 248 -0.19 7.04 30.62
N PHE A 249 0.06 8.08 31.41
CA PHE A 249 -0.49 9.42 31.17
C PHE A 249 -0.01 10.00 29.84
N SER A 250 1.28 9.83 29.51
CA SER A 250 1.83 10.23 28.22
C SER A 250 1.21 9.45 27.05
N HIS A 251 1.08 8.12 27.17
CA HIS A 251 0.50 7.28 26.12
C HIS A 251 -0.99 7.58 25.88
N ALA A 252 -1.75 7.94 26.92
CA ALA A 252 -3.16 8.31 26.79
C ALA A 252 -3.41 9.48 25.81
N GLN A 253 -2.41 10.34 25.60
CA GLN A 253 -2.48 11.48 24.67
C GLN A 253 -1.68 11.26 23.37
N VAL A 254 -1.41 10.02 22.98
CA VAL A 254 -0.61 9.66 21.78
C VAL A 254 -1.08 10.36 20.51
N THR A 255 -2.39 10.50 20.28
CA THR A 255 -2.94 11.17 19.08
C THR A 255 -2.46 12.62 18.95
N LYS A 256 -2.37 13.35 20.07
CA LYS A 256 -1.90 14.74 20.11
C LYS A 256 -0.38 14.82 19.99
N LYS A 257 0.34 13.89 20.60
CA LYS A 257 1.80 13.76 20.45
C LYS A 257 2.20 13.48 19.00
N ASN A 258 1.43 12.67 18.27
CA ASN A 258 1.69 12.34 16.87
C ASN A 258 1.68 13.59 15.96
N LEU A 259 0.81 14.55 16.24
CA LEU A 259 0.79 15.83 15.52
C LEU A 259 2.10 16.59 15.74
N LEU A 260 2.58 16.69 16.98
CA LEU A 260 3.86 17.34 17.27
C LEU A 260 5.03 16.61 16.58
N VAL A 261 5.11 15.28 16.69
CA VAL A 261 6.19 14.49 16.12
C VAL A 261 6.26 14.62 14.60
N THR A 262 5.12 14.57 13.90
CA THR A 262 5.09 14.75 12.44
C THR A 262 5.60 16.13 12.03
N MET A 263 5.20 17.20 12.73
CA MET A 263 5.71 18.55 12.47
C MET A 263 7.21 18.70 12.75
N LEU A 264 7.74 18.02 13.77
CA LEU A 264 9.18 18.02 14.06
C LEU A 264 9.99 17.33 12.97
N ILE A 265 9.51 16.18 12.46
CA ILE A 265 10.13 15.46 11.35
C ILE A 265 10.16 16.34 10.09
N ASP A 266 9.07 17.04 9.78
CA ASP A 266 8.96 17.94 8.63
C ASP A 266 9.98 19.09 8.67
N GLN A 267 10.11 19.73 9.83
CA GLN A 267 11.02 20.86 10.00
C GLN A 267 12.50 20.47 9.91
N LEU A 268 12.82 19.22 10.26
CA LEU A 268 14.18 18.70 10.25
C LEU A 268 14.60 18.22 8.86
N CYS A 269 13.69 17.59 8.11
CA CYS A 269 14.02 16.87 6.88
C CYS A 269 13.63 17.61 5.59
N GLY A 270 12.77 18.63 5.65
CA GLY A 270 12.27 19.32 4.46
C GLY A 270 13.28 20.18 3.67
N ARG A 271 14.55 20.27 4.10
CA ARG A 271 15.55 21.19 3.48
C ARG A 271 16.95 20.60 3.28
N ASP A 272 17.23 19.40 3.78
CA ASP A 272 18.60 18.89 3.90
C ASP A 272 18.66 17.42 3.47
N PRO A 273 19.31 17.08 2.33
CA PRO A 273 19.37 15.70 1.84
C PRO A 273 20.24 14.78 2.71
N THR A 274 21.13 15.34 3.54
CA THR A 274 22.10 14.58 4.34
C THR A 274 21.60 14.40 5.78
N LEU A 275 20.94 13.27 6.01
CA LEU A 275 20.62 12.80 7.36
C LEU A 275 21.90 12.30 8.05
N THR A 276 22.04 12.55 9.35
CA THR A 276 23.11 11.97 10.16
C THR A 276 22.75 10.52 10.53
N ASP A 277 23.73 9.62 10.67
CA ASP A 277 23.49 8.22 11.02
C ASP A 277 22.62 8.05 12.28
N GLU A 278 22.83 8.93 13.28
CA GLU A 278 22.03 8.96 14.50
C GLU A 278 20.54 9.21 14.26
N LEU A 279 20.22 10.09 13.30
CA LEU A 279 18.85 10.42 12.94
C LEU A 279 18.22 9.29 12.13
N ILE A 280 18.99 8.65 11.24
CA ILE A 280 18.54 7.47 10.48
C ILE A 280 18.12 6.36 11.45
N ASN A 281 18.89 6.12 12.52
CA ASN A 281 18.54 5.14 13.54
C ASN A 281 17.23 5.49 14.25
N ILE A 282 17.03 6.73 14.71
CA ILE A 282 15.78 7.15 15.36
C ILE A 282 14.58 7.02 14.41
N LEU A 283 14.72 7.46 13.16
CA LEU A 283 13.66 7.33 12.16
C LEU A 283 13.33 5.86 11.87
N THR A 284 14.35 5.00 11.81
CA THR A 284 14.18 3.56 11.61
C THR A 284 13.40 2.94 12.78
N GLU A 285 13.75 3.26 14.02
CA GLU A 285 12.98 2.81 15.19
C GLU A 285 11.53 3.34 15.16
N LEU A 286 11.29 4.59 14.73
CA LEU A 286 9.94 5.12 14.56
C LEU A 286 9.13 4.33 13.51
N THR A 287 9.76 3.76 12.48
CA THR A 287 9.05 2.93 11.49
C THR A 287 8.60 1.56 12.01
N GLN A 288 9.19 1.09 13.11
CA GLN A 288 8.85 -0.20 13.74
C GLN A 288 7.56 -0.14 14.57
N LEU A 289 7.09 1.08 14.86
CA LEU A 289 5.81 1.33 15.52
C LEU A 289 4.65 0.80 14.65
N SER A 290 3.93 -0.19 15.17
CA SER A 290 3.04 -1.04 14.35
C SER A 290 1.55 -0.85 14.62
N LYS A 291 1.19 -0.13 15.69
CA LYS A 291 -0.19 0.14 16.08
C LYS A 291 -0.85 1.14 15.12
N THR A 292 -2.18 1.09 15.02
CA THR A 292 -2.94 2.03 14.17
C THR A 292 -2.86 3.47 14.68
N THR A 293 -2.69 3.66 15.99
CA THR A 293 -2.61 4.98 16.63
C THR A 293 -1.39 5.78 16.18
N ASN A 294 -0.22 5.15 16.07
CA ASN A 294 1.06 5.77 15.71
C ASN A 294 1.43 5.62 14.22
N ALA A 295 0.54 5.04 13.41
CA ALA A 295 0.76 4.79 11.98
C ALA A 295 1.20 6.05 11.21
N LYS A 296 0.62 7.22 11.48
CA LYS A 296 0.98 8.49 10.80
C LYS A 296 2.44 8.91 11.04
N VAL A 297 2.94 8.68 12.25
CA VAL A 297 4.34 9.00 12.62
C VAL A 297 5.29 8.03 11.95
N ALA A 298 5.02 6.72 12.06
CA ALA A 298 5.82 5.67 11.44
C ALA A 298 5.89 5.87 9.92
N LEU A 299 4.75 6.23 9.31
CA LEU A 299 4.63 6.55 7.90
C LEU A 299 5.50 7.75 7.52
N ARG A 300 5.41 8.85 8.28
CA ARG A 300 6.16 10.06 7.96
C ARG A 300 7.67 9.85 8.11
N ALA A 301 8.11 9.16 9.16
CA ALA A 301 9.50 8.78 9.34
C ALA A 301 10.03 7.95 8.16
N ARG A 302 9.21 7.03 7.67
CA ARG A 302 9.53 6.21 6.51
C ARG A 302 9.64 7.02 5.21
N GLN A 303 8.70 7.92 4.93
CA GLN A 303 8.77 8.80 3.77
C GLN A 303 10.09 9.59 3.74
N VAL A 304 10.56 10.04 4.90
CA VAL A 304 11.85 10.72 5.03
C VAL A 304 13.03 9.78 4.76
N LEU A 305 13.01 8.56 5.29
CA LEU A 305 14.06 7.56 5.03
C LEU A 305 14.15 7.21 3.54
N ILE A 306 13.02 6.95 2.88
CA ILE A 306 12.95 6.72 1.42
C ILE A 306 13.57 7.90 0.67
N ALA A 307 13.19 9.13 1.02
CA ALA A 307 13.72 10.34 0.39
C ALA A 307 15.24 10.50 0.60
N SER A 308 15.79 10.02 1.72
CA SER A 308 17.22 10.11 2.03
C SER A 308 18.11 9.12 1.29
N HIS A 309 17.57 7.96 0.89
CA HIS A 309 18.29 6.96 0.10
C HIS A 309 18.40 7.35 -1.38
N LEU A 310 17.59 8.30 -1.83
CA LEU A 310 17.68 8.86 -3.18
C LEU A 310 18.88 9.84 -3.23
N PRO A 311 19.78 9.73 -4.21
CA PRO A 311 20.88 10.66 -4.33
C PRO A 311 20.33 12.08 -4.56
N SER A 312 20.91 13.07 -3.89
CA SER A 312 20.42 14.44 -3.97
C SER A 312 20.36 14.93 -5.43
N TYR A 313 19.39 15.78 -5.73
CA TYR A 313 19.23 16.35 -7.07
C TYR A 313 20.55 16.95 -7.59
N GLU A 314 21.27 17.69 -6.74
CA GLU A 314 22.54 18.34 -7.11
C GLU A 314 23.65 17.32 -7.41
N LEU A 315 23.74 16.22 -6.65
CA LEU A 315 24.72 15.16 -6.91
C LEU A 315 24.44 14.46 -8.25
N ARG A 316 23.17 14.17 -8.54
CA ARG A 316 22.77 13.55 -9.82
C ARG A 316 22.94 14.51 -10.99
N HIS A 317 22.68 15.80 -10.79
CA HIS A 317 22.98 16.85 -11.76
C HIS A 317 24.46 16.87 -12.13
N ASN A 318 25.35 16.96 -11.14
CA ASN A 318 26.78 16.99 -11.37
C ASN A 318 27.30 15.69 -12.01
N GLN A 319 26.73 14.53 -11.65
CA GLN A 319 27.10 13.25 -12.26
C GLN A 319 26.72 13.20 -13.74
N VAL A 320 25.49 13.60 -14.09
CA VAL A 320 25.03 13.65 -15.49
C VAL A 320 25.84 14.67 -16.28
N GLU A 321 26.12 15.85 -15.72
CA GLU A 321 26.96 16.88 -16.33
C GLU A 321 28.38 16.37 -16.59
N SER A 322 28.99 15.67 -15.63
CA SER A 322 30.32 15.04 -15.78
C SER A 322 30.35 13.97 -16.88
N ILE A 323 29.29 13.16 -17.03
CA ILE A 323 29.16 12.19 -18.12
C ILE A 323 29.09 12.91 -19.48
N PHE A 324 28.30 13.98 -19.57
CA PHE A 324 28.26 14.80 -20.80
C PHE A 324 29.60 15.45 -21.11
N LEU A 325 30.30 15.99 -20.11
CA LEU A 325 31.61 16.61 -20.28
C LEU A 325 32.70 15.60 -20.66
N SER A 326 32.68 14.39 -20.09
CA SER A 326 33.65 13.32 -20.40
C SER A 326 33.40 12.60 -21.72
N ALA A 327 32.25 12.80 -22.36
CA ALA A 327 31.99 12.35 -23.73
C ALA A 327 32.69 13.23 -24.78
N ILE A 328 33.27 14.37 -24.37
CA ILE A 328 33.91 15.39 -25.22
C ILE A 328 35.40 15.50 -24.84
N ASP A 329 36.30 15.33 -25.80
CA ASP A 329 37.72 15.67 -25.60
C ASP A 329 37.93 17.20 -25.71
N MET A 330 38.86 17.77 -24.93
CA MET A 330 39.14 19.21 -24.81
C MET A 330 39.46 19.92 -26.13
N TYR A 331 39.76 19.16 -27.19
CA TYR A 331 40.06 19.67 -28.52
C TYR A 331 39.00 19.36 -29.57
N GLY A 332 37.90 18.64 -29.25
CA GLY A 332 36.76 18.44 -30.15
C GLY A 332 36.97 17.51 -31.35
N HIS A 333 38.01 16.64 -31.35
CA HIS A 333 38.36 15.82 -32.52
C HIS A 333 37.99 14.32 -32.42
N GLN A 334 37.59 13.80 -31.24
CA GLN A 334 37.07 12.42 -31.09
C GLN A 334 35.93 12.35 -30.06
N PHE A 335 34.78 11.78 -30.47
CA PHE A 335 33.60 11.57 -29.63
C PHE A 335 33.43 10.09 -29.23
N CYS A 336 33.26 9.83 -27.94
CA CYS A 336 33.09 8.48 -27.40
C CYS A 336 31.60 8.13 -27.21
N ILE A 337 30.94 7.62 -28.25
CA ILE A 337 29.51 7.19 -28.24
C ILE A 337 29.21 6.19 -27.10
N GLU A 338 30.20 5.40 -26.69
CA GLU A 338 30.10 4.46 -25.58
C GLU A 338 29.71 5.15 -24.26
N ASN A 339 30.18 6.37 -23.99
CA ASN A 339 29.86 7.10 -22.76
C ASN A 339 28.41 7.61 -22.70
N LEU A 340 27.73 7.73 -23.84
CA LEU A 340 26.31 8.13 -23.91
C LEU A 340 25.36 6.93 -23.92
N GLN A 341 25.80 5.78 -24.44
CA GLN A 341 25.10 4.49 -24.22
C GLN A 341 25.04 4.13 -22.72
N LYS A 342 26.00 4.61 -21.93
CA LYS A 342 25.94 4.52 -20.46
C LYS A 342 24.72 5.27 -19.91
N LEU A 343 24.47 6.50 -20.35
CA LEU A 343 23.28 7.29 -19.95
C LEU A 343 21.96 6.69 -20.47
N ILE A 344 21.99 6.21 -21.72
CA ILE A 344 21.19 5.11 -22.30
C ILE A 344 20.52 4.14 -21.32
N LEU A 345 21.41 3.41 -20.65
CA LEU A 345 21.12 2.18 -19.94
C LEU A 345 21.08 2.37 -18.43
N SER A 346 21.44 3.56 -17.91
CA SER A 346 21.55 3.81 -16.47
C SER A 346 20.25 3.52 -15.72
N GLU A 347 20.38 3.15 -14.45
CA GLU A 347 19.27 2.88 -13.54
C GLU A 347 18.72 4.14 -12.86
N THR A 348 19.57 5.13 -12.59
CA THR A 348 19.14 6.39 -11.97
C THR A 348 18.05 7.05 -12.80
N SER A 349 17.03 7.63 -12.13
CA SER A 349 16.09 8.49 -12.85
C SER A 349 16.90 9.64 -13.42
N ILE A 350 17.06 9.63 -14.75
CA ILE A 350 17.68 10.74 -15.48
C ILE A 350 16.63 11.72 -15.94
N PHE A 351 15.35 11.31 -16.02
CA PHE A 351 14.28 12.15 -16.52
C PHE A 351 14.06 13.41 -15.68
N ASP A 352 14.47 13.48 -14.42
CA ASP A 352 14.34 14.69 -13.59
C ASP A 352 15.50 15.67 -13.66
N VAL A 353 16.64 15.22 -14.17
CA VAL A 353 17.79 16.08 -14.37
C VAL A 353 17.94 16.44 -15.85
N LEU A 354 17.65 15.49 -16.75
CA LEU A 354 17.81 15.61 -18.20
C LEU A 354 17.09 16.84 -18.79
N PRO A 355 15.85 17.19 -18.38
CA PRO A 355 15.15 18.35 -18.92
C PRO A 355 15.75 19.70 -18.55
N ASN A 356 16.49 19.79 -17.44
CA ASN A 356 17.18 21.03 -17.09
C ASN A 356 18.40 21.27 -18.01
N PHE A 357 19.00 20.22 -18.56
CA PHE A 357 20.05 20.35 -19.57
C PHE A 357 19.53 20.81 -20.95
N PHE A 358 18.22 20.75 -21.21
CA PHE A 358 17.60 21.36 -22.41
C PHE A 358 17.92 22.86 -22.51
N TYR A 359 18.25 23.50 -21.39
CA TYR A 359 18.44 24.94 -21.27
C TYR A 359 19.79 25.36 -20.65
N HIS A 360 20.83 24.50 -20.73
CA HIS A 360 22.11 24.73 -20.05
C HIS A 360 22.89 25.97 -20.57
N SER A 361 23.61 26.66 -19.69
CA SER A 361 24.36 27.88 -20.04
C SER A 361 25.65 27.60 -20.83
N ASN A 362 26.34 26.49 -20.53
CA ASN A 362 27.59 26.10 -21.20
C ASN A 362 27.35 25.61 -22.63
N GLN A 363 27.98 26.27 -23.62
CA GLN A 363 27.88 25.93 -25.05
C GLN A 363 28.54 24.59 -25.40
N VAL A 364 29.57 24.15 -24.67
CA VAL A 364 30.28 22.89 -24.93
C VAL A 364 29.43 21.68 -24.52
N VAL A 365 28.78 21.73 -23.36
CA VAL A 365 27.79 20.70 -22.90
C VAL A 365 26.62 20.58 -23.88
N ARG A 366 26.25 21.70 -24.48
CA ARG A 366 25.23 21.83 -25.52
C ARG A 366 25.69 21.27 -26.89
N MET A 367 26.97 21.40 -27.25
CA MET A 367 27.62 20.86 -28.46
C MET A 367 27.98 19.37 -28.34
N ALA A 368 28.27 18.89 -27.13
CA ALA A 368 28.43 17.47 -26.75
C ALA A 368 27.32 16.58 -27.31
N ALA A 369 26.14 17.17 -27.26
CA ALA A 369 24.93 16.55 -27.68
C ALA A 369 24.95 16.51 -29.24
N LEU A 370 25.12 17.65 -29.92
CA LEU A 370 25.02 17.83 -31.39
C LEU A 370 25.60 16.74 -32.31
N GLU A 371 26.76 16.15 -32.03
CA GLU A 371 27.40 15.20 -32.96
C GLU A 371 26.87 13.75 -32.88
N VAL A 372 26.10 13.44 -31.82
CA VAL A 372 25.47 12.14 -31.56
C VAL A 372 24.36 11.83 -32.58
N SER A 373 23.72 12.87 -33.13
CA SER A 373 22.64 12.76 -34.10
C SER A 373 23.10 12.43 -35.51
N PHE A 374 24.35 12.76 -35.86
CA PHE A 374 24.87 12.58 -37.22
C PHE A 374 25.72 11.31 -37.41
N CYS A 375 26.17 10.66 -36.33
CA CYS A 375 27.18 9.61 -36.43
C CYS A 375 26.73 8.17 -36.80
N PRO A 376 25.43 7.77 -36.87
CA PRO A 376 25.08 6.47 -37.44
C PRO A 376 25.26 6.42 -38.98
N LEU A 377 25.18 7.56 -39.67
CA LEU A 377 25.25 7.63 -41.13
C LEU A 377 26.67 7.39 -41.69
N LYS A 378 27.72 7.51 -40.88
CA LYS A 378 29.10 7.26 -41.34
C LYS A 378 29.54 5.79 -41.31
N LYS A 379 28.79 4.89 -40.68
CA LYS A 379 29.23 3.48 -40.51
C LYS A 379 28.57 2.46 -41.45
N GLN A 380 27.81 2.92 -42.45
CA GLN A 380 27.21 2.05 -43.48
C GLN A 380 27.81 2.22 -44.88
N TYR A 381 28.72 3.18 -45.08
CA TYR A 381 29.50 3.34 -46.31
C TYR A 381 30.99 3.55 -45.99
N SER A 382 31.66 2.54 -45.44
CA SER A 382 33.13 2.43 -45.44
C SER A 382 33.59 1.11 -44.85
N SER A 383 33.32 0.01 -45.56
CA SER A 383 34.09 -1.22 -45.39
C SER A 383 33.89 -2.16 -46.59
N GLY A 384 34.82 -2.09 -47.55
CA GLY A 384 34.98 -3.15 -48.55
C GLY A 384 35.50 -2.67 -49.90
N GLY A 385 36.80 -2.87 -50.16
CA GLY A 385 37.36 -2.92 -51.52
C GLY A 385 38.48 -1.92 -51.78
N GLY A 386 39.73 -2.40 -51.75
CA GLY A 386 40.87 -1.66 -52.30
C GLY A 386 40.96 -1.76 -53.82
N GLY A 387 41.61 -0.77 -54.44
CA GLY A 387 42.28 -0.92 -55.74
C GLY A 387 41.56 -0.41 -56.98
N VAL A 388 42.00 0.76 -57.45
CA VAL A 388 42.13 1.22 -58.85
C VAL A 388 40.84 1.38 -59.70
N ALA A 389 40.43 2.64 -59.93
CA ALA A 389 40.42 3.31 -61.24
C ALA A 389 39.60 4.61 -61.18
N CYS A 390 40.23 5.71 -61.60
CA CYS A 390 39.58 6.96 -61.94
C CYS A 390 38.67 6.81 -63.16
N ASP A 391 37.78 7.80 -63.30
CA ASP A 391 37.32 8.44 -64.53
C ASP A 391 35.87 8.22 -65.03
N VAL A 392 35.20 9.38 -65.06
CA VAL A 392 34.18 9.95 -65.99
C VAL A 392 32.67 9.91 -65.65
N PHE A 393 32.10 11.12 -65.71
CA PHE A 393 30.70 11.61 -65.75
C PHE A 393 29.98 11.70 -64.39
N THR A 394 29.96 12.83 -63.64
CA THR A 394 29.49 14.22 -63.92
C THR A 394 28.11 14.34 -64.56
N SER A 395 27.09 14.71 -63.77
CA SER A 395 26.29 15.94 -63.98
C SER A 395 25.26 16.20 -62.86
N SER A 396 25.40 17.40 -62.27
CA SER A 396 24.40 18.24 -61.59
C SER A 396 23.53 17.67 -60.45
N LEU A 397 23.96 17.90 -59.20
CA LEU A 397 23.31 18.79 -58.21
C LEU A 397 24.01 18.66 -56.85
N ASP A 398 25.23 19.20 -56.74
CA ASP A 398 25.92 19.45 -55.47
C ASP A 398 26.10 20.96 -55.31
N LEU A 399 25.20 21.60 -54.56
CA LEU A 399 25.37 22.99 -54.12
C LEU A 399 24.72 23.30 -52.76
N SER A 400 24.22 22.30 -52.02
CA SER A 400 23.61 22.50 -50.70
C SER A 400 24.50 22.12 -49.51
N PHE A 401 25.63 21.42 -49.73
CA PHE A 401 26.43 20.85 -48.63
C PHE A 401 27.63 21.69 -48.18
N VAL A 402 28.01 22.73 -48.93
CA VAL A 402 29.16 23.60 -48.59
C VAL A 402 28.74 24.82 -47.73
N PHE A 403 27.44 25.07 -47.56
CA PHE A 403 26.97 26.26 -46.84
C PHE A 403 26.89 26.12 -45.31
N PHE A 404 26.99 24.90 -44.74
CA PHE A 404 26.85 24.68 -43.30
C PHE A 404 28.16 24.72 -42.50
N LEU A 405 29.33 24.77 -43.16
CA LEU A 405 30.65 24.82 -42.50
C LEU A 405 31.18 26.25 -42.24
N PHE A 406 30.45 27.30 -42.61
CA PHE A 406 30.89 28.70 -42.49
C PHE A 406 29.91 29.66 -41.78
N LEU A 407 28.89 29.15 -41.07
CA LEU A 407 28.04 30.01 -40.24
C LEU A 407 28.70 30.28 -38.87
N PRO A 408 28.82 31.56 -38.44
CA PRO A 408 29.39 31.90 -37.14
C PRO A 408 28.52 31.36 -35.98
N PRO A 409 29.13 31.05 -34.81
CA PRO A 409 28.45 30.38 -33.70
C PRO A 409 27.62 31.40 -32.90
N GLN A 410 26.39 31.67 -33.34
CA GLN A 410 25.45 32.50 -32.56
C GLN A 410 24.08 31.86 -32.28
N HIS A 411 23.85 30.59 -32.63
CA HIS A 411 22.54 29.96 -32.42
C HIS A 411 22.47 29.06 -31.17
N SER A 412 21.63 29.48 -30.23
CA SER A 412 21.26 28.74 -29.01
C SER A 412 20.34 27.52 -29.25
N GLN A 413 19.77 27.37 -30.45
CA GLN A 413 18.72 26.40 -30.79
C GLN A 413 19.22 25.04 -31.31
N LEU A 414 20.48 24.93 -31.76
CA LEU A 414 21.08 23.67 -32.24
C LEU A 414 21.21 22.58 -31.14
N THR A 415 20.90 22.93 -29.90
CA THR A 415 21.20 22.15 -28.70
C THR A 415 20.00 21.32 -28.25
N GLU A 416 18.79 21.70 -28.67
CA GLU A 416 17.54 20.94 -28.48
C GLU A 416 17.54 19.60 -29.24
N PHE A 417 18.29 19.52 -30.36
CA PHE A 417 18.30 18.39 -31.28
C PHE A 417 18.61 17.04 -30.60
N VAL A 418 19.61 17.00 -29.73
CA VAL A 418 20.18 15.72 -29.29
C VAL A 418 19.59 15.24 -27.99
N PHE A 419 19.23 16.14 -27.09
CA PHE A 419 18.56 15.76 -25.86
C PHE A 419 17.20 15.11 -26.15
N ASN A 420 16.45 15.62 -27.14
CA ASN A 420 15.22 15.00 -27.64
C ASN A 420 15.49 13.59 -28.22
N GLN A 421 16.61 13.39 -28.92
CA GLN A 421 17.01 12.07 -29.43
C GLN A 421 17.38 11.08 -28.32
N VAL A 422 18.16 11.51 -27.31
CA VAL A 422 18.53 10.69 -26.16
C VAL A 422 17.29 10.28 -25.37
N TYR A 423 16.36 11.22 -25.16
CA TYR A 423 15.07 10.94 -24.56
C TYR A 423 14.27 9.90 -25.35
N VAL A 424 14.12 10.06 -26.67
CA VAL A 424 13.39 9.09 -27.51
C VAL A 424 14.05 7.71 -27.46
N ARG A 425 15.38 7.62 -27.62
CA ARG A 425 16.11 6.35 -27.55
C ARG A 425 16.00 5.67 -26.19
N ARG A 426 15.88 6.45 -25.10
CA ARG A 426 15.69 5.96 -23.72
C ARG A 426 14.25 5.52 -23.43
N ALA A 427 13.27 6.29 -23.88
CA ALA A 427 11.85 6.00 -23.67
C ALA A 427 11.39 4.80 -24.50
N TYR A 428 11.90 4.68 -25.73
CA TYR A 428 11.50 3.65 -26.70
C TYR A 428 12.43 2.42 -26.73
N ILE A 429 13.18 2.13 -25.65
CA ILE A 429 14.09 0.96 -25.58
C ILE A 429 13.38 -0.37 -25.87
N ALA A 430 12.12 -0.51 -25.47
CA ALA A 430 11.35 -1.73 -25.71
C ALA A 430 10.91 -1.89 -27.19
N TYR A 431 10.92 -0.80 -27.96
CA TYR A 431 10.41 -0.72 -29.32
C TYR A 431 11.58 -0.83 -30.32
N GLU A 432 11.28 -1.32 -31.52
CA GLU A 432 12.25 -1.33 -32.61
C GLU A 432 12.20 0.05 -33.29
N LEU A 433 13.18 0.91 -32.96
CA LEU A 433 13.36 2.21 -33.62
C LEU A 433 14.02 2.02 -34.98
N ASN A 434 13.31 2.39 -36.05
CA ASN A 434 13.78 2.24 -37.42
C ASN A 434 14.56 3.47 -37.88
N SER A 435 14.05 4.66 -37.59
CA SER A 435 14.66 5.93 -37.97
C SER A 435 14.40 7.00 -36.91
N VAL A 436 15.36 7.91 -36.76
CA VAL A 436 15.21 9.15 -35.98
C VAL A 436 15.81 10.26 -36.83
N GLN A 437 14.99 11.21 -37.25
CA GLN A 437 15.31 12.31 -38.15
C GLN A 437 15.03 13.64 -37.44
N HIS A 438 15.70 14.69 -37.90
CA HIS A 438 15.54 16.03 -37.36
C HIS A 438 15.02 16.95 -38.45
N ARG A 439 13.94 17.66 -38.17
CA ARG A 439 13.31 18.62 -39.09
C ARG A 439 13.27 19.99 -38.44
N GLN A 440 13.82 20.98 -39.13
CA GLN A 440 13.77 22.38 -38.70
C GLN A 440 12.60 23.08 -39.39
N LEU A 441 11.71 23.69 -38.59
CA LEU A 441 10.57 24.47 -39.06
C LEU A 441 11.00 25.90 -39.45
N LYS A 442 10.07 26.67 -40.04
CA LYS A 442 10.36 28.00 -40.61
C LYS A 442 10.80 29.02 -39.55
N ASP A 443 10.32 28.87 -38.32
CA ASP A 443 10.72 29.69 -37.17
C ASP A 443 11.93 29.11 -36.39
N ASN A 444 12.77 28.30 -37.06
CA ASN A 444 13.92 27.62 -36.47
C ASN A 444 13.62 26.65 -35.30
N THR A 445 12.36 26.29 -35.10
CA THR A 445 11.94 25.29 -34.11
C THR A 445 12.29 23.87 -34.59
N CYS A 446 12.89 23.06 -33.72
CA CYS A 446 13.31 21.71 -34.06
C CYS A 446 12.23 20.66 -33.71
N VAL A 447 11.89 19.81 -34.67
CA VAL A 447 11.05 18.63 -34.50
C VAL A 447 11.92 17.38 -34.65
N VAL A 448 11.92 16.50 -33.65
CA VAL A 448 12.50 15.16 -33.78
C VAL A 448 11.42 14.21 -34.26
N GLU A 449 11.55 13.74 -35.48
CA GLU A 449 10.66 12.75 -36.08
C GLU A 449 11.29 11.37 -35.91
N PHE A 450 10.51 10.38 -35.50
CA PHE A 450 11.02 9.02 -35.33
C PHE A 450 9.99 7.98 -35.76
N GLN A 451 10.47 6.91 -36.38
CA GLN A 451 9.64 5.80 -36.79
C GLN A 451 9.99 4.56 -35.96
N PHE A 452 8.96 3.87 -35.48
CA PHE A 452 9.13 2.72 -34.59
C PHE A 452 8.09 1.64 -34.85
N MET A 453 8.44 0.40 -34.50
CA MET A 453 7.55 -0.75 -34.50
C MET A 453 7.26 -1.21 -33.07
N LEU A 454 6.06 -1.79 -32.89
CA LEU A 454 5.69 -2.39 -31.62
C LEU A 454 6.58 -3.61 -31.29
N PRO A 455 6.86 -3.90 -30.01
CA PRO A 455 7.61 -5.09 -29.59
C PRO A 455 6.96 -6.38 -30.07
N THR A 456 7.73 -7.45 -30.30
CA THR A 456 7.24 -8.74 -30.83
C THR A 456 6.14 -9.36 -29.97
N SER A 457 6.20 -9.10 -28.67
CA SER A 457 5.24 -9.52 -27.66
C SER A 457 3.98 -8.65 -27.56
N HIS A 458 3.87 -7.58 -28.34
CA HIS A 458 2.71 -6.68 -28.28
C HIS A 458 1.50 -7.29 -29.03
N PRO A 459 0.30 -7.34 -28.42
CA PRO A 459 -0.89 -7.93 -29.04
C PRO A 459 -1.23 -7.38 -30.43
N ASN A 460 -1.08 -6.07 -30.59
CA ASN A 460 -1.36 -5.37 -31.86
C ASN A 460 -0.23 -5.44 -32.90
N ARG A 461 0.85 -6.23 -32.71
CA ARG A 461 1.94 -6.30 -33.71
C ARG A 461 1.52 -7.07 -34.97
N GLY A 462 0.59 -8.03 -34.87
CA GLY A 462 0.00 -8.76 -36.02
C GLY A 462 1.01 -9.56 -36.87
N ASN A 463 0.66 -10.76 -37.32
CA ASN A 463 1.53 -11.57 -38.18
C ASN A 463 1.39 -11.09 -39.64
N ILE A 464 2.31 -10.26 -40.13
CA ILE A 464 2.38 -9.89 -41.55
C ILE A 464 3.46 -10.77 -42.21
N PRO A 465 3.09 -11.70 -43.12
CA PRO A 465 4.01 -12.68 -43.69
C PRO A 465 5.17 -12.09 -44.52
N THR A 466 5.08 -10.83 -44.93
CA THR A 466 6.06 -10.19 -45.82
C THR A 466 7.33 -9.68 -45.10
N LEU A 467 7.31 -9.44 -43.78
CA LEU A 467 8.51 -8.92 -43.07
C LEU A 467 9.57 -9.97 -42.73
N ASN A 468 9.21 -11.25 -42.64
CA ASN A 468 10.19 -12.33 -42.38
C ASN A 468 11.12 -12.61 -43.57
N ARG A 469 10.96 -11.91 -44.71
CA ARG A 469 11.86 -11.99 -45.87
C ARG A 469 12.95 -10.91 -45.88
N MET A 470 12.87 -9.88 -45.03
CA MET A 470 13.84 -8.77 -44.99
C MET A 470 14.75 -8.75 -43.76
N SER A 471 14.55 -9.65 -42.78
CA SER A 471 15.51 -9.88 -41.71
C SER A 471 16.69 -10.73 -42.23
N PHE A 472 17.67 -10.07 -42.87
CA PHE A 472 19.01 -10.64 -43.05
C PHE A 472 19.69 -10.74 -41.68
N SER A 473 19.37 -11.80 -40.93
CA SER A 473 20.25 -12.32 -39.90
C SER A 473 21.30 -13.20 -40.56
N SER A 474 22.56 -12.91 -40.27
CA SER A 474 23.76 -13.67 -40.63
C SER A 474 23.64 -15.16 -40.27
N ASN A 475 23.19 -15.97 -41.23
CA ASN A 475 23.34 -17.43 -41.22
C ASN A 475 23.60 -17.87 -42.66
N LEU A 476 24.84 -17.67 -43.13
CA LEU A 476 25.35 -18.39 -44.29
C LEU A 476 26.03 -19.64 -43.75
N ASN A 477 25.31 -20.77 -43.77
CA ASN A 477 25.87 -22.08 -44.05
C ASN A 477 24.73 -23.09 -44.28
N HIS A 478 24.78 -23.75 -45.44
CA HIS A 478 24.05 -24.96 -45.85
C HIS A 478 22.68 -24.84 -46.55
N TYR A 479 22.69 -24.52 -47.86
CA TYR A 479 22.39 -25.42 -49.01
C TYR A 479 21.89 -24.65 -50.26
N GLY A 480 22.55 -24.87 -51.41
CA GLY A 480 21.91 -24.93 -52.74
C GLY A 480 21.69 -23.64 -53.55
N MET A 481 22.37 -23.55 -54.70
CA MET A 481 22.21 -22.55 -55.78
C MET A 481 20.74 -22.25 -56.16
N VAL A 482 20.37 -20.96 -56.20
CA VAL A 482 19.37 -20.39 -57.16
C VAL A 482 19.77 -18.94 -57.50
N HIS A 483 19.63 -18.57 -58.77
CA HIS A 483 20.11 -17.36 -59.46
C HIS A 483 19.94 -16.01 -58.74
N VAL A 484 20.98 -15.17 -58.85
CA VAL A 484 21.00 -13.74 -58.47
C VAL A 484 20.26 -12.92 -59.55
N ALA A 485 19.15 -12.28 -59.18
CA ALA A 485 18.60 -11.13 -59.91
C ALA A 485 19.10 -9.83 -59.26
N SER A 486 19.47 -8.86 -60.10
CA SER A 486 20.10 -7.60 -59.73
C SER A 486 19.24 -6.73 -58.80
N VAL A 487 19.88 -6.13 -57.79
CA VAL A 487 19.31 -5.19 -56.80
C VAL A 487 18.82 -3.87 -57.44
N SER A 488 19.09 -3.66 -58.73
CA SER A 488 18.73 -2.42 -59.44
C SER A 488 17.25 -2.31 -59.81
N ASP A 489 16.52 -3.43 -59.90
CA ASP A 489 15.12 -3.43 -60.39
C ASP A 489 14.05 -3.28 -59.28
N VAL A 490 14.44 -3.27 -58.00
CA VAL A 490 13.50 -3.19 -56.85
C VAL A 490 13.37 -1.77 -56.28
N LEU A 491 14.20 -0.81 -56.73
CA LEU A 491 14.28 0.55 -56.17
C LEU A 491 13.30 1.56 -56.80
N LEU A 492 12.39 1.14 -57.68
CA LEU A 492 11.47 2.04 -58.38
C LEU A 492 10.02 2.03 -57.87
N ASP A 493 9.70 1.31 -56.79
CA ASP A 493 8.33 1.27 -56.25
C ASP A 493 8.25 1.86 -54.83
N ASN A 494 7.73 3.09 -54.73
CA ASN A 494 7.56 3.88 -53.49
C ASN A 494 6.45 3.34 -52.55
N SER A 495 6.09 2.07 -52.66
CA SER A 495 4.85 1.50 -52.10
C SER A 495 5.04 0.46 -50.99
N PHE A 496 6.25 0.25 -50.45
CA PHE A 496 6.49 -0.73 -49.38
C PHE A 496 6.85 -0.10 -48.03
N THR A 497 5.84 0.19 -47.21
CA THR A 497 5.97 0.46 -45.77
C THR A 497 5.37 -0.71 -44.97
N PRO A 498 6.09 -1.28 -43.98
CA PRO A 498 5.57 -2.29 -43.06
C PRO A 498 4.20 -1.91 -42.46
N PRO A 499 3.18 -2.80 -42.47
CA PRO A 499 1.82 -2.46 -42.00
C PRO A 499 1.67 -2.16 -40.50
N CYS A 500 2.76 -2.08 -39.72
CA CYS A 500 2.75 -1.71 -38.31
C CYS A 500 3.76 -0.62 -37.93
N GLN A 501 4.31 0.09 -38.92
CA GLN A 501 5.23 1.21 -38.70
C GLN A 501 4.47 2.46 -38.24
N ARG A 502 4.87 3.00 -37.08
CA ARG A 502 4.29 4.22 -36.50
C ARG A 502 5.29 5.35 -36.56
N MET A 503 4.80 6.56 -36.81
CA MET A 503 5.60 7.79 -36.74
C MET A 503 5.29 8.55 -35.45
N GLY A 504 6.32 9.11 -34.84
CA GLY A 504 6.24 9.98 -33.67
C GLY A 504 6.99 11.28 -33.86
N GLY A 505 6.52 12.34 -33.22
CA GLY A 505 7.20 13.63 -33.15
C GLY A 505 7.52 14.02 -31.71
N MET A 506 8.66 14.66 -31.48
CA MET A 506 9.00 15.30 -30.21
C MET A 506 9.46 16.73 -30.45
N VAL A 507 8.90 17.66 -29.67
CA VAL A 507 9.18 19.10 -29.72
C VAL A 507 9.41 19.64 -28.30
N SER A 508 10.18 20.71 -28.18
CA SER A 508 10.55 21.33 -26.89
C SER A 508 10.41 22.84 -26.94
N PHE A 509 9.76 23.43 -25.93
CA PHE A 509 9.50 24.87 -25.83
C PHE A 509 9.77 25.41 -24.43
N ARG A 510 10.16 26.69 -24.36
CA ARG A 510 10.37 27.38 -23.08
C ARG A 510 9.08 27.75 -22.38
N THR A 511 8.01 28.02 -23.12
CA THR A 511 6.69 28.33 -22.58
C THR A 511 5.62 27.60 -23.36
N PHE A 512 4.46 27.39 -22.74
CA PHE A 512 3.31 26.77 -23.41
C PHE A 512 2.75 27.65 -24.54
N GLU A 513 2.79 28.97 -24.39
CA GLU A 513 2.30 29.91 -25.40
C GLU A 513 3.09 29.82 -26.71
N ASP A 514 4.40 29.60 -26.64
CA ASP A 514 5.25 29.43 -27.82
C ASP A 514 4.83 28.20 -28.65
N PHE A 515 4.51 27.09 -27.96
CA PHE A 515 3.98 25.89 -28.62
C PHE A 515 2.64 26.16 -29.31
N VAL A 516 1.73 26.87 -28.66
CA VAL A 516 0.40 27.18 -29.24
C VAL A 516 0.53 27.98 -30.53
N ARG A 517 1.51 28.89 -30.63
CA ARG A 517 1.77 29.69 -31.84
C ARG A 517 2.29 28.85 -33.01
N ILE A 518 3.11 27.84 -32.74
CA ILE A 518 3.82 27.04 -33.75
C ILE A 518 3.10 25.70 -34.02
N PHE A 519 2.00 25.44 -33.33
CA PHE A 519 1.25 24.17 -33.39
C PHE A 519 0.88 23.74 -34.82
N ASP A 520 0.35 24.66 -35.64
CA ASP A 520 -0.09 24.32 -36.99
C ASP A 520 1.10 23.91 -37.90
N GLU A 521 2.30 24.45 -37.65
CA GLU A 521 3.54 24.01 -38.33
C GLU A 521 4.00 22.63 -37.84
N VAL A 522 3.89 22.33 -36.54
CA VAL A 522 4.22 21.00 -36.00
C VAL A 522 3.30 19.93 -36.57
N MET A 523 2.01 20.24 -36.77
CA MET A 523 1.06 19.32 -37.40
C MET A 523 1.40 19.02 -38.86
N SER A 524 2.00 19.98 -39.59
CA SER A 524 2.41 19.77 -40.99
C SER A 524 3.41 18.64 -41.19
N CYS A 525 4.14 18.25 -40.13
CA CYS A 525 5.06 17.11 -40.16
C CYS A 525 4.36 15.75 -40.28
N PHE A 526 3.06 15.67 -39.98
CA PHE A 526 2.26 14.44 -40.00
C PHE A 526 1.35 14.33 -41.24
N CYS A 527 1.48 15.24 -42.23
CA CYS A 527 0.59 15.32 -43.39
C CYS A 527 0.90 14.32 -44.53
N ASP A 528 1.98 13.54 -44.46
CA ASP A 528 2.25 12.48 -45.43
C ASP A 528 1.41 11.24 -45.07
N SER A 529 0.25 11.10 -45.74
CA SER A 529 -0.78 10.06 -45.57
C SER A 529 -0.23 8.66 -45.20
N PRO A 530 -0.85 7.92 -44.25
CA PRO A 530 -0.47 6.53 -44.02
C PRO A 530 -0.88 5.64 -45.22
N PRO A 531 -0.08 4.63 -45.58
CA PRO A 531 -0.52 3.59 -46.51
C PRO A 531 -1.55 2.67 -45.86
N GLN A 532 -2.46 2.16 -46.69
CA GLN A 532 -3.58 1.31 -46.28
C GLN A 532 -3.11 0.07 -45.51
N SER A 533 -3.72 -0.18 -44.34
CA SER A 533 -3.57 -1.46 -43.63
C SER A 533 -4.39 -2.54 -44.35
N PRO A 534 -3.86 -3.75 -44.61
CA PRO A 534 -4.62 -4.82 -45.23
C PRO A 534 -5.70 -5.34 -44.28
N THR A 535 -6.95 -5.33 -44.73
CA THR A 535 -8.11 -5.89 -44.03
C THR A 535 -8.18 -7.41 -44.22
N PHE A 536 -8.60 -8.14 -43.18
CA PHE A 536 -8.86 -9.58 -43.25
C PHE A 536 -10.12 -9.88 -44.09
N PRO A 537 -10.13 -10.90 -44.96
CA PRO A 537 -11.37 -11.48 -45.43
C PRO A 537 -11.98 -12.33 -44.31
N GLU A 538 -13.21 -11.99 -43.93
CA GLU A 538 -13.99 -12.71 -42.93
C GLU A 538 -14.42 -14.08 -43.47
N ALA A 539 -14.18 -15.13 -42.67
CA ALA A 539 -14.76 -16.45 -42.89
C ALA A 539 -15.56 -16.87 -41.64
N GLY A 540 -16.88 -16.64 -41.67
CA GLY A 540 -17.87 -17.59 -41.14
C GLY A 540 -18.65 -17.27 -39.85
N HIS A 541 -19.55 -16.26 -39.89
CA HIS A 541 -20.95 -16.15 -39.39
C HIS A 541 -21.42 -16.75 -38.03
N ALA A 542 -22.37 -16.19 -37.25
CA ALA A 542 -23.35 -15.11 -37.47
C ALA A 542 -23.88 -14.52 -36.14
N SER A 543 -24.16 -13.20 -36.12
CA SER A 543 -25.34 -12.64 -35.45
C SER A 543 -25.70 -11.30 -36.11
N LEU A 544 -26.99 -11.19 -36.45
CA LEU A 544 -27.62 -10.13 -37.25
C LEU A 544 -27.78 -8.82 -36.46
N TYR A 545 -27.82 -7.71 -37.23
CA TYR A 545 -28.06 -6.30 -36.87
C TYR A 545 -26.85 -5.50 -36.38
N ASP A 546 -26.11 -4.88 -37.31
CA ASP A 546 -26.01 -3.41 -37.49
C ASP A 546 -25.03 -3.12 -38.65
N GLU A 547 -25.54 -3.07 -39.89
CA GLU A 547 -24.79 -2.50 -41.03
C GLU A 547 -24.98 -0.98 -41.01
N ASP A 548 -23.97 -0.23 -40.54
CA ASP A 548 -23.53 1.05 -41.11
C ASP A 548 -22.57 1.79 -40.16
N LYS A 549 -21.27 1.69 -40.45
CA LYS A 549 -20.27 2.76 -40.27
C LYS A 549 -18.94 2.29 -40.87
N ALA A 550 -18.56 2.89 -41.99
CA ALA A 550 -17.20 2.79 -42.54
C ALA A 550 -16.17 2.97 -41.42
N ALA A 551 -15.34 1.96 -41.20
CA ALA A 551 -14.29 1.94 -40.20
C ALA A 551 -13.30 3.10 -40.48
N ARG A 552 -13.45 4.21 -39.77
CA ARG A 552 -12.44 5.28 -39.75
C ARG A 552 -11.15 4.67 -39.19
N GLU A 553 -10.08 4.72 -39.98
CA GLU A 553 -8.74 4.26 -39.61
C GLU A 553 -8.36 4.79 -38.22
N GLU A 554 -7.95 3.90 -37.30
CA GLU A 554 -7.49 4.34 -35.99
C GLU A 554 -6.24 5.21 -36.14
N PRO A 555 -6.17 6.40 -35.51
CA PRO A 555 -4.98 7.23 -35.55
C PRO A 555 -3.78 6.48 -34.94
N ILE A 556 -2.61 6.56 -35.58
CA ILE A 556 -1.40 5.80 -35.21
C ILE A 556 -0.22 6.66 -34.75
N HIS A 557 -0.24 7.97 -35.03
CA HIS A 557 0.87 8.87 -34.77
C HIS A 557 0.94 9.31 -33.30
N ILE A 558 2.11 9.69 -32.82
CA ILE A 558 2.30 10.17 -31.45
C ILE A 558 3.02 11.51 -31.44
N LEU A 559 2.65 12.40 -30.52
CA LEU A 559 3.34 13.67 -30.34
C LEU A 559 3.68 13.88 -28.86
N ASN A 560 4.95 14.17 -28.59
CA ASN A 560 5.46 14.52 -27.27
C ASN A 560 5.92 15.98 -27.26
N VAL A 561 5.46 16.78 -26.31
CA VAL A 561 5.75 18.22 -26.20
C VAL A 561 6.38 18.49 -24.83
N ALA A 562 7.64 18.91 -24.82
CA ALA A 562 8.34 19.32 -23.60
C ALA A 562 8.19 20.83 -23.36
N ILE A 563 7.82 21.23 -22.15
CA ILE A 563 7.58 22.61 -21.74
C ILE A 563 8.39 22.89 -20.47
N LYS A 564 9.09 24.02 -20.43
CA LYS A 564 9.68 24.53 -19.18
C LYS A 564 8.69 25.43 -18.44
N THR A 565 8.62 25.34 -17.12
CA THR A 565 7.92 26.34 -16.31
C THR A 565 8.73 26.69 -15.08
N ASP A 566 8.78 27.99 -14.75
CA ASP A 566 9.39 28.51 -13.54
C ASP A 566 8.34 28.77 -12.43
N GLY A 567 7.05 28.49 -12.70
CA GLY A 567 5.94 28.75 -11.78
C GLY A 567 5.49 27.53 -10.97
N ASP A 568 5.09 27.77 -9.72
CA ASP A 568 4.50 26.79 -8.77
C ASP A 568 3.00 26.55 -9.06
N VAL A 569 2.66 26.26 -10.33
CA VAL A 569 1.28 25.87 -10.69
C VAL A 569 1.05 24.42 -10.27
N ASP A 570 -0.12 24.16 -9.66
CA ASP A 570 -0.53 22.82 -9.25
C ASP A 570 -0.85 21.91 -10.46
N ASP A 571 -0.83 20.60 -10.21
CA ASP A 571 -1.03 19.60 -11.28
C ASP A 571 -2.39 19.73 -11.97
N ASP A 572 -3.43 20.07 -11.22
CA ASP A 572 -4.79 20.21 -11.75
C ASP A 572 -4.96 21.51 -12.54
N GLY A 573 -4.28 22.60 -12.15
CA GLY A 573 -4.21 23.83 -12.95
C GLY A 573 -3.49 23.63 -14.29
N LEU A 574 -2.35 22.92 -14.30
CA LEU A 574 -1.65 22.57 -15.55
C LEU A 574 -2.48 21.65 -16.44
N ALA A 575 -3.12 20.63 -15.86
CA ALA A 575 -3.99 19.71 -16.61
C ALA A 575 -5.19 20.45 -17.23
N ALA A 576 -5.80 21.40 -16.53
CA ALA A 576 -6.90 22.21 -17.05
C ALA A 576 -6.47 23.06 -18.25
N MET A 577 -5.31 23.71 -18.17
CA MET A 577 -4.72 24.50 -19.27
C MET A 577 -4.48 23.64 -20.52
N PHE A 578 -3.85 22.46 -20.37
CA PHE A 578 -3.62 21.56 -21.50
C PHE A 578 -4.93 21.00 -22.06
N ARG A 579 -5.89 20.68 -21.20
CA ARG A 579 -7.22 20.20 -21.61
C ARG A 579 -7.96 21.22 -22.46
N GLU A 580 -7.95 22.49 -22.08
CA GLU A 580 -8.60 23.55 -22.86
C GLU A 580 -8.02 23.61 -24.29
N PHE A 581 -6.69 23.54 -24.41
CA PHE A 581 -6.01 23.49 -25.69
C PHE A 581 -6.36 22.23 -26.51
N THR A 582 -6.25 21.04 -25.92
CA THR A 582 -6.52 19.79 -26.66
C THR A 582 -7.97 19.67 -27.11
N GLN A 583 -8.92 20.18 -26.31
CA GLN A 583 -10.33 20.23 -26.71
C GLN A 583 -10.56 21.24 -27.84
N SER A 584 -9.90 22.40 -27.83
CA SER A 584 -10.01 23.40 -28.90
C SER A 584 -9.45 22.91 -30.25
N LYS A 585 -8.37 22.12 -30.24
CA LYS A 585 -7.67 21.60 -31.44
C LYS A 585 -7.99 20.13 -31.76
N LYS A 586 -9.02 19.57 -31.12
CA LYS A 586 -9.40 18.15 -31.24
C LYS A 586 -9.61 17.67 -32.67
N SER A 587 -10.28 18.46 -33.51
CA SER A 587 -10.54 18.11 -34.92
C SER A 587 -9.23 17.98 -35.70
N VAL A 588 -8.33 18.95 -35.55
CA VAL A 588 -7.01 19.00 -36.22
C VAL A 588 -6.16 17.80 -35.82
N LEU A 589 -6.14 17.44 -34.53
CA LEU A 589 -5.38 16.28 -34.04
C LEU A 589 -5.89 14.95 -34.63
N ILE A 590 -7.20 14.80 -34.81
CA ILE A 590 -7.80 13.59 -35.43
C ILE A 590 -7.49 13.55 -36.93
N GLU A 591 -7.60 14.68 -37.61
CA GLU A 591 -7.32 14.80 -39.06
C GLU A 591 -5.87 14.43 -39.40
N HIS A 592 -4.91 14.79 -38.55
CA HIS A 592 -3.49 14.45 -38.71
C HIS A 592 -3.13 13.08 -38.11
N GLY A 593 -4.12 12.23 -37.80
CA GLY A 593 -3.88 10.86 -37.35
C GLY A 593 -3.17 10.73 -36.00
N ILE A 594 -3.22 11.77 -35.14
CA ILE A 594 -2.57 11.75 -33.82
C ILE A 594 -3.35 10.84 -32.87
N ARG A 595 -2.71 9.76 -32.41
CA ARG A 595 -3.25 8.81 -31.43
C ARG A 595 -3.17 9.33 -30.01
N ARG A 596 -2.07 10.01 -29.70
CA ARG A 596 -1.70 10.47 -28.35
C ARG A 596 -0.86 11.73 -28.41
N LEU A 597 -1.20 12.67 -27.54
CA LEU A 597 -0.42 13.87 -27.26
C LEU A 597 0.02 13.85 -25.79
N THR A 598 1.33 13.93 -25.54
CA THR A 598 1.88 13.92 -24.18
C THR A 598 2.61 15.24 -23.91
N PHE A 599 2.22 15.95 -22.86
CA PHE A 599 2.95 17.11 -22.36
C PHE A 599 3.89 16.70 -21.23
N LEU A 600 5.16 17.05 -21.37
CA LEU A 600 6.20 16.90 -20.35
C LEU A 600 6.51 18.28 -19.80
N VAL A 601 6.21 18.52 -18.53
CA VAL A 601 6.49 19.79 -17.85
C VAL A 601 7.72 19.63 -16.97
N ALA A 602 8.78 20.36 -17.31
CA ALA A 602 10.03 20.38 -16.55
C ALA A 602 10.01 21.55 -15.54
N GLN A 603 10.18 21.22 -14.26
CA GLN A 603 10.31 22.15 -13.14
C GLN A 603 11.70 22.02 -12.49
N LYS A 604 12.17 23.11 -11.87
CA LYS A 604 13.50 23.15 -11.26
C LYS A 604 13.51 22.31 -9.97
N ARG A 605 14.42 21.34 -9.88
CA ARG A 605 14.59 20.42 -8.73
C ARG A 605 13.43 19.45 -8.49
N GLU A 606 12.57 19.21 -9.48
CA GLU A 606 11.46 18.26 -9.41
C GLU A 606 11.45 17.28 -10.59
N PHE A 607 10.78 16.14 -10.41
CA PHE A 607 10.57 15.17 -11.48
C PHE A 607 9.58 15.71 -12.52
N PRO A 608 9.78 15.47 -13.83
CA PRO A 608 8.91 16.04 -14.85
C PRO A 608 7.52 15.47 -14.75
N LYS A 609 6.57 16.37 -14.90
CA LYS A 609 5.16 16.02 -14.85
C LYS A 609 4.71 15.62 -16.24
N PHE A 610 4.08 14.46 -16.37
CA PHE A 610 3.60 13.94 -17.64
C PHE A 610 2.07 14.00 -17.68
N PHE A 611 1.52 14.62 -18.72
CA PHE A 611 0.08 14.70 -18.95
C PHE A 611 -0.24 14.14 -20.33
N THR A 612 -1.01 13.06 -20.37
CA THR A 612 -1.25 12.30 -21.61
C THR A 612 -2.70 12.41 -22.04
N PHE A 613 -2.94 12.83 -23.27
CA PHE A 613 -4.26 12.98 -23.89
C PHE A 613 -4.38 12.02 -25.09
N ARG A 614 -5.48 11.28 -25.20
CA ARG A 614 -5.64 10.22 -26.23
C ARG A 614 -6.87 10.38 -27.09
N ALA A 615 -6.75 10.00 -28.36
CA ALA A 615 -7.84 10.05 -29.32
C ALA A 615 -9.07 9.22 -28.92
N ARG A 616 -8.87 8.01 -28.35
CA ARG A 616 -9.97 7.12 -27.92
C ARG A 616 -10.90 7.75 -26.88
N ASP A 617 -10.35 8.61 -26.03
CA ASP A 617 -11.05 9.33 -24.97
C ASP A 617 -11.38 10.76 -25.42
N LYS A 618 -11.47 11.00 -26.74
CA LYS A 618 -11.76 12.32 -27.32
C LYS A 618 -10.77 13.42 -26.89
N PHE A 619 -9.49 13.05 -26.69
CA PHE A 619 -8.43 13.91 -26.16
C PHE A 619 -8.72 14.50 -24.78
N GLU A 620 -9.47 13.78 -23.95
CA GLU A 620 -9.45 13.95 -22.50
C GLU A 620 -8.16 13.35 -21.91
N GLU A 621 -7.78 13.85 -20.73
CA GLU A 621 -6.59 13.37 -20.02
C GLU A 621 -6.79 11.92 -19.55
N ASP A 622 -5.85 11.04 -19.90
CA ASP A 622 -5.77 9.74 -19.25
C ASP A 622 -4.89 9.83 -17.99
N ARG A 623 -5.56 9.96 -16.84
CA ARG A 623 -4.94 10.03 -15.52
C ARG A 623 -4.12 8.80 -15.14
N ILE A 624 -4.33 7.64 -15.79
CA ILE A 624 -3.51 6.44 -15.55
C ILE A 624 -2.05 6.70 -15.96
N TYR A 625 -1.83 7.54 -16.98
CA TYR A 625 -0.49 7.90 -17.46
C TYR A 625 0.03 9.20 -16.85
N ARG A 626 -0.66 9.76 -15.85
CA ARG A 626 -0.18 10.96 -15.17
C ARG A 626 1.16 10.66 -14.50
N HIS A 627 2.16 11.49 -14.77
CA HIS A 627 3.56 11.32 -14.30
C HIS A 627 4.25 10.03 -14.76
N LEU A 628 3.70 9.32 -15.75
CA LEU A 628 4.28 8.13 -16.37
C LEU A 628 4.54 8.38 -17.86
N GLU A 629 5.77 8.15 -18.31
CA GLU A 629 6.08 8.15 -19.74
C GLU A 629 5.35 7.00 -20.46
N PRO A 630 4.43 7.28 -21.40
CA PRO A 630 3.60 6.25 -22.01
C PRO A 630 4.35 5.16 -22.78
N ALA A 631 5.57 5.41 -23.26
CA ALA A 631 6.40 4.37 -23.86
C ALA A 631 6.75 3.24 -22.86
N LEU A 632 6.90 3.57 -21.57
CA LEU A 632 7.22 2.61 -20.49
C LEU A 632 6.00 1.77 -20.07
N ALA A 633 4.78 2.22 -20.35
CA ALA A 633 3.56 1.53 -19.95
C ALA A 633 3.42 0.11 -20.54
N PHE A 634 4.02 -0.16 -21.71
CA PHE A 634 4.08 -1.51 -22.26
C PHE A 634 4.90 -2.45 -21.35
N GLN A 635 6.05 -1.98 -20.86
CA GLN A 635 6.91 -2.74 -19.95
C GLN A 635 6.26 -2.95 -18.58
N LEU A 636 5.31 -2.09 -18.20
CA LEU A 636 4.49 -2.24 -17.00
C LEU A 636 3.27 -3.14 -17.22
N GLU A 637 2.97 -3.57 -18.44
CA GLU A 637 1.90 -4.52 -18.77
C GLU A 637 0.50 -4.10 -18.25
N LEU A 638 0.17 -2.81 -18.33
CA LEU A 638 -1.08 -2.27 -17.80
C LEU A 638 -2.35 -2.95 -18.36
N ASN A 639 -2.26 -3.52 -19.57
CA ASN A 639 -3.35 -4.27 -20.22
C ASN A 639 -3.86 -5.46 -19.40
N ARG A 640 -3.02 -6.07 -18.55
CA ARG A 640 -3.45 -7.19 -17.69
C ARG A 640 -4.40 -6.75 -16.58
N MET A 641 -4.50 -5.46 -16.31
CA MET A 641 -5.40 -4.89 -15.29
C MET A 641 -6.72 -4.37 -15.90
N ARG A 642 -7.04 -4.70 -17.16
CA ARG A 642 -8.22 -4.17 -17.88
C ARG A 642 -9.58 -4.47 -17.22
N ASN A 643 -9.65 -5.47 -16.37
CA ASN A 643 -10.85 -5.85 -15.60
C ASN A 643 -11.10 -4.91 -14.40
N PHE A 644 -10.21 -3.93 -14.17
CA PHE A 644 -10.28 -2.96 -13.08
C PHE A 644 -10.34 -1.54 -13.66
N ASP A 645 -11.05 -0.66 -12.97
CA ASP A 645 -10.99 0.78 -13.13
C ASP A 645 -9.85 1.31 -12.27
N LEU A 646 -8.83 1.87 -12.93
CA LEU A 646 -7.57 2.23 -12.30
C LEU A 646 -7.53 3.72 -11.95
N THR A 647 -7.11 4.01 -10.73
CA THR A 647 -6.74 5.35 -10.26
C THR A 647 -5.27 5.35 -9.90
N ALA A 648 -4.45 6.19 -10.55
CA ALA A 648 -3.04 6.34 -10.20
C ALA A 648 -2.91 7.03 -8.83
N ILE A 649 -2.09 6.46 -7.95
CA ILE A 649 -1.78 7.02 -6.63
C ILE A 649 -0.38 7.64 -6.70
N PRO A 650 -0.21 8.93 -6.32
CA PRO A 650 1.09 9.57 -6.36
C PRO A 650 2.04 8.96 -5.32
N CYS A 651 3.20 8.51 -5.79
CA CYS A 651 4.29 7.99 -4.95
C CYS A 651 5.40 9.03 -4.79
N ALA A 652 6.11 8.97 -3.66
CA ALA A 652 7.32 9.80 -3.48
C ALA A 652 8.47 9.28 -4.36
N ASN A 653 8.55 7.95 -4.55
CA ASN A 653 9.50 7.32 -5.45
C ASN A 653 8.92 7.15 -6.86
N HIS A 654 9.39 7.94 -7.82
CA HIS A 654 8.94 7.89 -9.22
C HIS A 654 9.38 6.63 -9.99
N LYS A 655 10.23 5.76 -9.43
CA LYS A 655 10.47 4.41 -9.98
C LYS A 655 9.26 3.48 -9.81
N MET A 656 8.39 3.79 -8.86
CA MET A 656 7.25 2.98 -8.46
C MET A 656 5.96 3.55 -9.04
N HIS A 657 5.19 2.72 -9.72
CA HIS A 657 3.87 3.07 -10.21
C HIS A 657 2.81 2.33 -9.41
N LEU A 658 2.07 3.06 -8.57
CA LEU A 658 1.02 2.52 -7.75
C LEU A 658 -0.35 2.89 -8.33
N TYR A 659 -1.21 1.88 -8.49
CA TYR A 659 -2.58 2.05 -8.94
C TYR A 659 -3.54 1.44 -7.92
N LEU A 660 -4.59 2.17 -7.59
CA LEU A 660 -5.77 1.63 -6.92
C LEU A 660 -6.73 1.14 -8.01
N GLY A 661 -6.94 -0.17 -8.09
CA GLY A 661 -7.89 -0.79 -9.00
C GLY A 661 -9.19 -1.16 -8.31
N ALA A 662 -10.31 -0.66 -8.81
CA ALA A 662 -11.65 -1.09 -8.44
C ALA A 662 -12.16 -2.09 -9.48
N ALA A 663 -12.60 -3.29 -9.07
CA ALA A 663 -13.10 -4.27 -10.04
C ALA A 663 -14.34 -3.75 -10.79
N LYS A 664 -14.38 -3.98 -12.11
CA LYS A 664 -15.53 -3.63 -12.93
C LYS A 664 -16.70 -4.56 -12.61
N VAL A 665 -17.80 -3.99 -12.13
CA VAL A 665 -19.05 -4.70 -11.79
C VAL A 665 -20.21 -4.13 -12.60
N GLU A 666 -21.33 -4.87 -12.65
CA GLU A 666 -22.55 -4.42 -13.31
C GLU A 666 -23.11 -3.14 -12.65
N VAL A 667 -23.72 -2.28 -13.46
CA VAL A 667 -24.24 -0.97 -13.04
C VAL A 667 -25.29 -1.15 -11.94
N GLY A 668 -25.03 -0.57 -10.76
CA GLY A 668 -25.92 -0.64 -9.58
C GLY A 668 -25.43 -1.58 -8.47
N THR A 669 -24.38 -2.36 -8.71
CA THR A 669 -23.74 -3.21 -7.68
C THR A 669 -22.59 -2.46 -7.01
N GLU A 670 -22.47 -2.55 -5.68
CA GLU A 670 -21.34 -1.97 -4.95
C GLU A 670 -20.06 -2.75 -5.23
N VAL A 671 -18.97 -2.04 -5.54
CA VAL A 671 -17.66 -2.66 -5.75
C VAL A 671 -17.09 -3.10 -4.40
N THR A 672 -16.79 -4.40 -4.26
CA THR A 672 -16.18 -4.98 -3.05
C THR A 672 -14.71 -5.33 -3.22
N ASP A 673 -14.22 -5.45 -4.46
CA ASP A 673 -12.85 -5.82 -4.79
C ASP A 673 -12.03 -4.58 -5.16
N TYR A 674 -11.28 -4.08 -4.18
CA TYR A 674 -10.29 -3.03 -4.33
C TYR A 674 -8.89 -3.61 -4.14
N ARG A 675 -7.98 -3.33 -5.08
CA ARG A 675 -6.61 -3.82 -5.04
C ARG A 675 -5.62 -2.71 -5.29
N PHE A 676 -4.51 -2.72 -4.56
CA PHE A 676 -3.33 -1.98 -4.96
C PHE A 676 -2.51 -2.81 -5.94
N PHE A 677 -2.20 -2.21 -7.09
CA PHE A 677 -1.26 -2.74 -8.07
C PHE A 677 0.00 -1.88 -8.03
N VAL A 678 1.08 -2.46 -7.54
CA VAL A 678 2.41 -1.84 -7.55
C VAL A 678 3.19 -2.40 -8.73
N ARG A 679 3.78 -1.52 -9.53
CA ARG A 679 4.58 -1.92 -10.69
C ARG A 679 5.88 -1.13 -10.75
N ALA A 680 6.99 -1.83 -10.95
CA ALA A 680 8.30 -1.21 -11.10
C ALA A 680 9.12 -1.86 -12.22
N ILE A 681 10.03 -1.05 -12.80
CA ILE A 681 10.99 -1.49 -13.82
C ILE A 681 12.39 -1.39 -13.21
N ILE A 682 13.13 -2.49 -13.22
CA ILE A 682 14.49 -2.60 -12.70
C ILE A 682 15.47 -2.57 -13.89
N ARG A 683 16.49 -1.73 -13.78
CA ARG A 683 17.56 -1.53 -14.77
C ARG A 683 18.92 -1.71 -14.07
N HIS A 684 20.00 -1.83 -14.85
CA HIS A 684 21.34 -2.06 -14.29
C HIS A 684 21.99 -0.73 -13.89
N SER A 685 22.59 -0.65 -12.68
CA SER A 685 23.33 0.55 -12.24
C SER A 685 24.71 0.66 -12.87
N ASP A 686 25.38 -0.47 -13.13
CA ASP A 686 26.72 -0.48 -13.69
C ASP A 686 26.69 -0.25 -15.21
N LEU A 687 27.53 0.67 -15.64
CA LEU A 687 27.55 1.26 -16.97
C LEU A 687 28.49 0.50 -17.93
N VAL A 688 29.18 -0.55 -17.44
CA VAL A 688 30.29 -1.21 -18.14
C VAL A 688 29.97 -2.65 -18.58
N THR A 689 29.25 -3.44 -17.78
CA THR A 689 28.92 -4.83 -18.14
C THR A 689 27.49 -4.93 -18.69
N LYS A 690 27.33 -5.58 -19.86
CA LYS A 690 25.99 -5.96 -20.38
C LYS A 690 25.32 -7.04 -19.54
N GLU A 691 26.10 -7.70 -18.69
CA GLU A 691 25.71 -8.84 -17.86
C GLU A 691 25.70 -8.39 -16.41
N ALA A 692 24.55 -8.54 -15.75
CA ALA A 692 24.39 -8.28 -14.33
C ALA A 692 24.78 -9.51 -13.53
N SER A 693 25.47 -9.33 -12.40
CA SER A 693 25.66 -10.43 -11.46
C SER A 693 24.32 -10.79 -10.80
N PHE A 694 24.13 -12.07 -10.48
CA PHE A 694 22.93 -12.51 -9.78
C PHE A 694 22.77 -11.83 -8.41
N GLU A 695 23.87 -11.68 -7.67
CA GLU A 695 23.90 -11.03 -6.36
C GLU A 695 23.43 -9.57 -6.43
N TYR A 696 23.85 -8.84 -7.47
CA TYR A 696 23.38 -7.48 -7.70
C TYR A 696 21.87 -7.44 -7.87
N LEU A 697 21.30 -8.29 -8.73
CA LEU A 697 19.86 -8.31 -8.99
C LEU A 697 19.04 -8.81 -7.82
N GLN A 698 19.59 -9.71 -7.00
CA GLN A 698 18.97 -10.12 -5.76
C GLN A 698 18.86 -8.93 -4.79
N ASN A 699 19.97 -8.23 -4.54
CA ASN A 699 19.99 -7.06 -3.65
C ASN A 699 19.10 -5.93 -4.17
N GLU A 700 19.12 -5.68 -5.49
CA GLU A 700 18.27 -4.68 -6.11
C GLU A 700 16.78 -5.06 -6.10
N GLY A 701 16.47 -6.34 -6.36
CA GLY A 701 15.12 -6.86 -6.24
C GLY A 701 14.57 -6.72 -4.83
N GLU A 702 15.38 -7.05 -3.83
CA GLU A 702 15.04 -6.90 -2.42
C GLU A 702 14.85 -5.43 -2.03
N ARG A 703 15.74 -4.54 -2.46
CA ARG A 703 15.62 -3.09 -2.27
C ARG A 703 14.30 -2.55 -2.85
N LEU A 704 13.98 -2.87 -4.10
CA LEU A 704 12.73 -2.42 -4.73
C LEU A 704 11.48 -3.05 -4.11
N LEU A 705 11.55 -4.30 -3.63
CA LEU A 705 10.44 -4.91 -2.91
C LEU A 705 10.14 -4.14 -1.61
N LEU A 706 11.18 -3.76 -0.86
CA LEU A 706 11.02 -2.96 0.34
C LEU A 706 10.45 -1.58 0.03
N GLU A 707 10.94 -0.91 -1.01
CA GLU A 707 10.40 0.37 -1.49
C GLU A 707 8.93 0.24 -1.92
N ALA A 708 8.56 -0.84 -2.62
CA ALA A 708 7.18 -1.14 -3.01
C ALA A 708 6.27 -1.32 -1.78
N MET A 709 6.75 -2.06 -0.79
CA MET A 709 6.02 -2.28 0.46
C MET A 709 5.90 -0.99 1.28
N ASP A 710 6.89 -0.10 1.21
CA ASP A 710 6.84 1.20 1.86
C ASP A 710 5.77 2.11 1.23
N GLU A 711 5.75 2.22 -0.11
CA GLU A 711 4.72 2.99 -0.83
C GLU A 711 3.32 2.40 -0.63
N LEU A 712 3.19 1.06 -0.56
CA LEU A 712 1.93 0.41 -0.19
C LEU A 712 1.48 0.80 1.22
N GLU A 713 2.37 0.83 2.21
CA GLU A 713 2.00 1.25 3.56
C GLU A 713 1.57 2.72 3.61
N VAL A 714 2.17 3.58 2.78
CA VAL A 714 1.72 4.97 2.61
C VAL A 714 0.30 5.01 2.08
N ALA A 715 0.03 4.30 0.99
CA ALA A 715 -1.27 4.31 0.35
C ALA A 715 -2.36 3.67 1.22
N PHE A 716 -2.03 2.60 1.95
CA PHE A 716 -2.95 1.91 2.85
C PHE A 716 -3.45 2.82 3.98
N ASN A 717 -2.61 3.74 4.45
CA ASN A 717 -2.97 4.70 5.51
C ASN A 717 -3.70 5.96 5.00
N ASN A 718 -3.49 6.34 3.74
CA ASN A 718 -4.08 7.53 3.14
C ASN A 718 -5.42 7.28 2.44
N THR A 719 -5.74 6.02 2.13
CA THR A 719 -6.95 5.66 1.38
C THR A 719 -8.05 5.17 2.32
N ASN A 720 -9.28 5.62 2.10
CA ASN A 720 -10.44 5.22 2.92
C ASN A 720 -11.02 3.85 2.51
N VAL A 721 -10.64 3.31 1.35
CA VAL A 721 -11.09 1.99 0.88
C VAL A 721 -10.18 0.89 1.41
N ARG A 722 -10.79 -0.18 1.90
CA ARG A 722 -10.08 -1.36 2.38
C ARG A 722 -9.70 -2.23 1.19
N THR A 723 -8.40 -2.37 0.92
CA THR A 723 -7.93 -3.22 -0.17
C THR A 723 -7.66 -4.66 0.27
N ASP A 724 -7.74 -5.56 -0.69
CA ASP A 724 -7.45 -6.99 -0.57
C ASP A 724 -6.73 -7.46 -1.84
N CYS A 725 -6.13 -8.65 -1.82
CA CYS A 725 -5.49 -9.25 -2.99
C CYS A 725 -4.47 -8.32 -3.70
N ASN A 726 -3.72 -7.51 -2.94
CA ASN A 726 -2.77 -6.55 -3.49
C ASN A 726 -1.69 -7.29 -4.31
N HIS A 727 -1.21 -6.64 -5.36
CA HIS A 727 -0.35 -7.25 -6.37
C HIS A 727 0.93 -6.43 -6.58
N ILE A 728 2.08 -7.11 -6.58
CA ILE A 728 3.39 -6.51 -6.88
C ILE A 728 3.91 -7.08 -8.20
N PHE A 729 4.30 -6.21 -9.14
CA PHE A 729 4.94 -6.59 -10.40
C PHE A 729 6.32 -5.95 -10.53
N LEU A 730 7.36 -6.77 -10.66
CA LEU A 730 8.74 -6.32 -10.84
C LEU A 730 9.26 -6.81 -12.20
N ASN A 731 9.65 -5.88 -13.06
CA ASN A 731 10.18 -6.18 -14.40
C ASN A 731 11.68 -5.88 -14.48
N PHE A 732 12.50 -6.93 -14.48
CA PHE A 732 13.94 -6.89 -14.65
C PHE A 732 14.28 -6.84 -16.15
N VAL A 733 14.69 -5.67 -16.61
CA VAL A 733 15.11 -5.46 -18.00
C VAL A 733 16.47 -6.08 -18.33
N PRO A 734 17.49 -6.04 -17.44
CA PRO A 734 18.79 -6.66 -17.71
C PRO A 734 18.70 -8.16 -17.95
N THR A 735 19.63 -8.70 -18.73
CA THR A 735 19.76 -10.15 -18.95
C THR A 735 20.85 -10.74 -18.06
N VAL A 736 20.57 -11.90 -17.46
CA VAL A 736 21.44 -12.56 -16.47
C VAL A 736 21.87 -13.93 -16.95
N ILE A 737 23.10 -14.35 -16.68
CA ILE A 737 23.54 -15.72 -16.93
C ILE A 737 23.30 -16.55 -15.66
N MET A 738 22.26 -17.37 -15.64
CA MET A 738 21.92 -18.20 -14.48
C MET A 738 20.93 -19.32 -14.79
N ASP A 739 20.84 -20.29 -13.88
CA ASP A 739 19.79 -21.31 -13.86
C ASP A 739 18.52 -20.80 -13.17
N PRO A 740 17.32 -21.01 -13.74
CA PRO A 740 16.05 -20.58 -13.12
C PRO A 740 15.78 -21.12 -11.71
N SER A 741 16.28 -22.31 -11.36
CA SER A 741 16.09 -22.90 -10.01
C SER A 741 16.66 -22.02 -8.90
N LYS A 742 17.78 -21.32 -9.17
CA LYS A 742 18.39 -20.36 -8.23
C LYS A 742 17.51 -19.12 -8.01
N ILE A 743 16.72 -18.72 -9.01
CA ILE A 743 15.75 -17.62 -8.89
C ILE A 743 14.66 -18.01 -7.90
N GLU A 744 14.12 -19.23 -8.05
CA GLU A 744 13.07 -19.75 -7.18
C GLU A 744 13.53 -19.82 -5.71
N GLU A 745 14.73 -20.34 -5.45
CA GLU A 745 15.29 -20.43 -4.09
C GLU A 745 15.48 -19.04 -3.44
N SER A 746 16.06 -18.10 -4.19
CA SER A 746 16.31 -16.73 -3.71
C SER A 746 15.01 -15.98 -3.42
N VAL A 747 14.03 -16.06 -4.31
CA VAL A 747 12.72 -15.44 -4.13
C VAL A 747 11.97 -16.09 -2.96
N ARG A 748 12.03 -17.42 -2.79
CA ARG A 748 11.47 -18.12 -1.63
C ARG A 748 12.06 -17.60 -0.31
N SER A 749 13.38 -17.48 -0.23
CA SER A 749 14.08 -16.93 0.94
C SER A 749 13.63 -15.50 1.26
N MET A 750 13.52 -14.65 0.23
CA MET A 750 13.06 -13.26 0.37
C MET A 750 11.61 -13.16 0.87
N VAL A 751 10.68 -13.94 0.30
CA VAL A 751 9.27 -13.92 0.72
C VAL A 751 9.11 -14.47 2.14
N MET A 752 9.86 -15.50 2.52
CA MET A 752 9.81 -16.03 3.89
C MET A 752 10.36 -15.01 4.91
N ARG A 753 11.38 -14.25 4.55
CA ARG A 753 11.94 -13.17 5.39
C ARG A 753 10.95 -12.03 5.63
N TYR A 754 10.16 -11.65 4.61
CA TYR A 754 9.24 -10.51 4.65
C TYR A 754 7.75 -10.88 4.74
N GLY A 755 7.43 -12.16 4.93
CA GLY A 755 6.07 -12.70 4.83
C GLY A 755 5.08 -12.03 5.78
N SER A 756 5.47 -11.72 7.01
CA SER A 756 4.62 -11.03 7.99
C SER A 756 4.17 -9.65 7.51
N ARG A 757 5.07 -8.93 6.83
CA ARG A 757 4.83 -7.57 6.34
C ARG A 757 4.02 -7.58 5.04
N LEU A 758 4.33 -8.51 4.12
CA LEU A 758 3.51 -8.76 2.92
C LEU A 758 2.07 -9.15 3.29
N TRP A 759 1.91 -9.99 4.31
CA TRP A 759 0.61 -10.39 4.84
C TRP A 759 -0.17 -9.23 5.45
N LYS A 760 0.49 -8.38 6.26
CA LYS A 760 -0.12 -7.15 6.81
C LYS A 760 -0.59 -6.21 5.69
N LEU A 761 0.19 -6.13 4.62
CA LEU A 761 -0.12 -5.38 3.40
C LEU A 761 -1.10 -6.09 2.47
N ARG A 762 -1.64 -7.26 2.81
CA ARG A 762 -2.58 -8.04 1.99
C ARG A 762 -2.05 -8.32 0.57
N VAL A 763 -0.74 -8.49 0.43
CA VAL A 763 -0.12 -8.87 -0.85
C VAL A 763 -0.33 -10.36 -1.06
N LEU A 764 -1.24 -10.70 -1.96
CA LEU A 764 -1.65 -12.09 -2.24
C LEU A 764 -0.87 -12.70 -3.38
N GLN A 765 -0.56 -11.86 -4.37
CA GLN A 765 0.12 -12.26 -5.59
C GLN A 765 1.30 -11.33 -5.85
N ALA A 766 2.43 -11.91 -6.27
CA ALA A 766 3.55 -11.15 -6.78
C ALA A 766 4.07 -11.80 -8.07
N GLU A 767 4.51 -10.97 -9.00
CA GLU A 767 4.99 -11.38 -10.30
C GLU A 767 6.35 -10.76 -10.59
N LEU A 768 7.26 -11.60 -11.04
CA LEU A 768 8.62 -11.25 -11.40
C LEU A 768 8.84 -11.62 -12.87
N LYS A 769 9.30 -10.67 -13.68
CA LYS A 769 9.74 -10.90 -15.06
C LYS A 769 11.23 -10.64 -15.16
N ILE A 770 11.99 -11.59 -15.71
CA ILE A 770 13.44 -11.50 -15.85
C ILE A 770 13.91 -12.20 -17.12
N ASN A 771 14.90 -11.61 -17.80
CA ASN A 771 15.54 -12.24 -18.95
C ASN A 771 16.78 -13.02 -18.49
N ILE A 772 16.88 -14.29 -18.85
CA ILE A 772 18.04 -15.12 -18.50
C ILE A 772 18.72 -15.73 -19.72
N ARG A 773 19.98 -16.14 -19.56
CA ARG A 773 20.72 -17.01 -20.47
C ARG A 773 21.30 -18.17 -19.67
N LEU A 774 21.28 -19.37 -20.22
CA LEU A 774 21.92 -20.53 -19.59
C LEU A 774 23.43 -20.56 -19.84
N THR A 775 23.89 -19.92 -20.92
CA THR A 775 25.30 -19.81 -21.30
C THR A 775 25.60 -18.39 -21.80
N PRO A 776 26.86 -17.91 -21.75
CA PRO A 776 27.22 -16.55 -22.18
C PRO A 776 26.83 -16.25 -23.65
N THR A 777 26.96 -17.25 -24.52
CA THR A 777 26.59 -17.17 -25.95
C THR A 777 25.15 -17.60 -26.25
N GLY A 778 24.38 -17.98 -25.22
CA GLY A 778 23.02 -18.47 -25.35
C GLY A 778 21.99 -17.38 -25.69
N LYS A 779 20.86 -17.80 -26.25
CA LYS A 779 19.71 -16.91 -26.49
C LYS A 779 19.09 -16.48 -25.15
N ALA A 780 18.68 -15.22 -25.05
CA ALA A 780 17.93 -14.72 -23.90
C ALA A 780 16.52 -15.35 -23.86
N ILE A 781 16.15 -15.87 -22.71
CA ILE A 781 14.86 -16.51 -22.43
C ILE A 781 14.15 -15.65 -21.39
N PRO A 782 12.98 -15.07 -21.72
CA PRO A 782 12.15 -14.39 -20.73
C PRO A 782 11.49 -15.41 -19.81
N ILE A 783 11.79 -15.29 -18.52
CA ILE A 783 11.23 -16.10 -17.44
C ILE A 783 10.28 -15.24 -16.62
N ARG A 784 9.14 -15.82 -16.26
CA ARG A 784 8.18 -15.26 -15.34
C ARG A 784 7.97 -16.16 -14.15
N LEU A 785 8.05 -15.57 -12.97
CA LEU A 785 7.82 -16.23 -11.71
C LEU A 785 6.57 -15.61 -11.08
N PHE A 786 5.59 -16.46 -10.75
CA PHE A 786 4.39 -16.08 -10.03
C PHE A 786 4.43 -16.66 -8.63
N LEU A 787 4.14 -15.80 -7.67
CA LEU A 787 3.99 -16.11 -6.26
C LEU A 787 2.53 -15.93 -5.90
N THR A 788 1.91 -16.95 -5.31
CA THR A 788 0.52 -16.89 -4.86
C THR A 788 0.41 -17.44 -3.45
N ASN A 789 -0.17 -16.69 -2.52
CA ASN A 789 -0.36 -17.11 -1.13
C ASN A 789 -1.84 -17.06 -0.69
N GLU A 790 -2.71 -17.77 -1.41
CA GLU A 790 -4.18 -17.66 -1.24
C GLU A 790 -4.66 -17.90 0.20
N SER A 791 -4.11 -18.93 0.85
CA SER A 791 -4.50 -19.36 2.19
C SER A 791 -3.78 -18.60 3.31
N GLY A 792 -2.65 -17.94 3.00
CA GLY A 792 -1.79 -17.27 3.99
C GLY A 792 -0.73 -18.15 4.65
N TYR A 793 -0.82 -19.46 4.45
CA TYR A 793 0.06 -20.45 5.08
C TYR A 793 0.92 -21.23 4.08
N TYR A 794 0.57 -21.15 2.79
CA TYR A 794 1.27 -21.84 1.72
C TYR A 794 1.60 -20.88 0.59
N LEU A 795 2.89 -20.72 0.31
CA LEU A 795 3.38 -19.96 -0.82
C LEU A 795 3.53 -20.89 -2.02
N ASP A 796 2.65 -20.73 -3.00
CA ASP A 796 2.80 -21.36 -4.31
C ASP A 796 3.75 -20.56 -5.17
N ILE A 797 4.79 -21.22 -5.71
CA ILE A 797 5.69 -20.64 -6.70
C ILE A 797 5.50 -21.39 -8.01
N SER A 798 5.19 -20.66 -9.07
CA SER A 798 4.98 -21.17 -10.41
C SER A 798 5.88 -20.43 -11.40
N LEU A 799 6.73 -21.19 -12.11
CA LEU A 799 7.72 -20.66 -13.04
C LEU A 799 7.30 -20.94 -14.49
N TYR A 800 7.41 -19.93 -15.35
CA TYR A 800 7.05 -20.00 -16.77
C TYR A 800 8.14 -19.39 -17.65
N LYS A 801 8.28 -19.92 -18.85
CA LYS A 801 9.00 -19.28 -19.96
C LYS A 801 7.99 -18.72 -20.97
N GLU A 802 8.25 -17.53 -21.51
CA GLU A 802 7.42 -17.01 -22.62
C GLU A 802 7.86 -17.67 -23.94
N VAL A 803 6.93 -18.34 -24.62
CA VAL A 803 7.20 -19.08 -25.87
C VAL A 803 6.18 -18.68 -26.93
N THR A 804 6.66 -18.46 -28.15
CA THR A 804 5.79 -18.23 -29.31
C THR A 804 5.21 -19.56 -29.77
N ASP A 805 3.89 -19.69 -29.76
CA ASP A 805 3.19 -20.82 -30.36
C ASP A 805 3.38 -20.79 -31.89
N SER A 806 3.86 -21.89 -32.46
CA SER A 806 4.15 -22.01 -33.88
C SER A 806 2.88 -21.98 -34.76
N ARG A 807 1.72 -22.32 -34.19
CA ARG A 807 0.44 -22.34 -34.94
C ARG A 807 -0.25 -20.98 -34.98
N THR A 808 -0.25 -20.26 -33.86
CA THR A 808 -0.96 -18.97 -33.73
C THR A 808 -0.04 -17.75 -33.86
N GLY A 809 1.28 -17.93 -33.72
CA GLY A 809 2.25 -16.83 -33.66
C GLY A 809 2.15 -15.98 -32.40
N GLN A 810 1.28 -16.35 -31.45
CA GLN A 810 1.08 -15.63 -30.19
C GLN A 810 2.02 -16.15 -29.11
N ILE A 811 2.38 -15.28 -28.16
CA ILE A 811 3.27 -15.65 -27.06
C ILE A 811 2.42 -16.16 -25.88
N MET A 812 2.74 -17.36 -25.41
CA MET A 812 2.07 -18.04 -24.32
C MET A 812 3.02 -18.38 -23.18
N PHE A 813 2.44 -18.62 -22.01
CA PHE A 813 3.14 -19.16 -20.85
C PHE A 813 3.35 -20.67 -21.02
N GLN A 814 4.60 -21.12 -21.00
CA GLN A 814 4.92 -22.54 -20.89
C GLN A 814 5.58 -22.78 -19.53
N ALA A 815 5.02 -23.68 -18.72
CA ALA A 815 5.58 -24.03 -17.43
C ALA A 815 7.04 -24.52 -17.57
N TYR A 816 7.87 -24.14 -16.61
CA TYR A 816 9.28 -24.51 -16.56
C TYR A 816 9.48 -25.53 -15.42
N GLY A 817 9.91 -26.75 -15.75
CA GLY A 817 10.02 -27.88 -14.81
C GLY A 817 8.82 -28.84 -14.88
N ASP A 818 8.73 -29.77 -13.92
CA ASP A 818 7.73 -30.85 -13.91
C ASP A 818 6.34 -30.38 -13.43
N LYS A 819 6.29 -29.24 -12.72
CA LYS A 819 5.06 -28.68 -12.18
C LYS A 819 4.32 -27.84 -13.22
N GLN A 820 3.12 -28.26 -13.61
CA GLN A 820 2.23 -27.43 -14.40
C GLN A 820 1.45 -26.46 -13.50
N GLY A 821 1.85 -25.19 -13.48
CA GLY A 821 1.10 -24.15 -12.78
C GLY A 821 -0.15 -23.67 -13.53
N PRO A 822 -1.02 -22.86 -12.90
CA PRO A 822 -2.36 -22.50 -13.40
C PRO A 822 -2.40 -21.75 -14.73
N LEU A 823 -1.35 -20.98 -15.07
CA LEU A 823 -1.27 -20.21 -16.31
C LEU A 823 -0.68 -20.98 -17.50
N HIS A 824 -0.39 -22.29 -17.37
CA HIS A 824 0.19 -23.07 -18.46
C HIS A 824 -0.69 -23.03 -19.71
N GLY A 825 -0.11 -22.67 -20.87
CA GLY A 825 -0.81 -22.58 -22.16
C GLY A 825 -1.63 -21.30 -22.37
N MET A 826 -1.71 -20.42 -21.36
CA MET A 826 -2.42 -19.15 -21.46
C MET A 826 -1.59 -18.07 -22.19
N LEU A 827 -2.23 -17.07 -22.78
CA LEU A 827 -1.54 -15.94 -23.43
C LEU A 827 -0.91 -14.99 -22.40
N ILE A 828 0.22 -14.37 -22.73
CA ILE A 828 0.91 -13.43 -21.81
C ILE A 828 0.08 -12.18 -21.46
N ASN A 829 -0.89 -11.82 -22.30
CA ASN A 829 -1.78 -10.68 -22.11
C ASN A 829 -3.07 -11.04 -21.35
N THR A 830 -3.18 -12.26 -20.81
CA THR A 830 -4.34 -12.70 -20.02
C THR A 830 -4.54 -11.75 -18.83
N PRO A 831 -5.74 -11.14 -18.70
CA PRO A 831 -6.01 -10.19 -17.63
C PRO A 831 -6.16 -10.87 -16.28
N TYR A 832 -5.90 -10.14 -15.19
CA TYR A 832 -6.14 -10.63 -13.84
C TYR A 832 -7.62 -10.79 -13.59
N VAL A 833 -7.98 -11.90 -12.94
CA VAL A 833 -9.36 -12.22 -12.58
C VAL A 833 -9.77 -11.39 -11.37
N THR A 834 -11.02 -10.92 -11.38
CA THR A 834 -11.66 -10.25 -10.24
C THR A 834 -11.87 -11.23 -9.09
N LYS A 835 -12.16 -10.71 -7.90
CA LYS A 835 -12.29 -11.52 -6.69
C LYS A 835 -13.45 -12.50 -6.83
N ASP A 836 -13.17 -13.78 -6.63
CA ASP A 836 -14.18 -14.83 -6.63
C ASP A 836 -14.88 -14.92 -5.25
N LEU A 837 -15.99 -15.65 -5.20
CA LEU A 837 -16.77 -15.83 -3.98
C LEU A 837 -15.92 -16.48 -2.86
N LEU A 838 -15.05 -17.43 -3.23
CA LEU A 838 -14.19 -18.15 -2.31
C LEU A 838 -13.19 -17.21 -1.61
N GLN A 839 -12.54 -16.34 -2.37
CA GLN A 839 -11.61 -15.36 -1.83
C GLN A 839 -12.34 -14.31 -0.97
N SER A 840 -13.60 -14.00 -1.28
CA SER A 840 -14.45 -13.17 -0.40
C SER A 840 -14.64 -13.80 0.97
N LYS A 841 -14.96 -15.10 1.03
CA LYS A 841 -15.07 -15.83 2.29
C LYS A 841 -13.73 -15.94 3.03
N ARG A 842 -12.63 -16.21 2.32
CA ARG A 842 -11.27 -16.18 2.91
C ARG A 842 -10.97 -14.86 3.57
N PHE A 843 -11.25 -13.76 2.88
CA PHE A 843 -11.06 -12.43 3.44
C PHE A 843 -11.91 -12.18 4.68
N GLN A 844 -13.18 -12.59 4.67
CA GLN A 844 -14.05 -12.46 5.83
C GLN A 844 -13.49 -13.23 7.04
N ALA A 845 -13.08 -14.48 6.85
CA ALA A 845 -12.44 -15.28 7.90
C ALA A 845 -11.14 -14.63 8.42
N GLN A 846 -10.25 -14.21 7.51
CA GLN A 846 -8.98 -13.57 7.86
C GLN A 846 -9.17 -12.20 8.55
N SER A 847 -10.24 -11.48 8.22
CA SER A 847 -10.59 -10.23 8.89
C SER A 847 -11.01 -10.43 10.34
N LEU A 848 -11.52 -11.62 10.66
CA LEU A 848 -11.84 -12.08 12.01
C LEU A 848 -10.65 -12.78 12.69
N GLY A 849 -9.49 -12.80 12.05
CA GLY A 849 -8.26 -13.40 12.59
C GLY A 849 -8.22 -14.92 12.53
N THR A 850 -8.93 -15.55 11.59
CA THR A 850 -8.97 -17.01 11.44
C THR A 850 -8.84 -17.47 9.99
N SER A 851 -8.51 -18.74 9.79
CA SER A 851 -8.44 -19.35 8.47
C SER A 851 -9.84 -19.70 7.96
N TYR A 852 -10.04 -19.64 6.65
CA TYR A 852 -11.28 -20.15 6.07
C TYR A 852 -11.36 -21.67 6.22
N VAL A 853 -12.56 -22.16 6.46
CA VAL A 853 -12.76 -23.55 6.89
C VAL A 853 -12.33 -24.57 5.83
N TYR A 854 -12.48 -24.26 4.54
CA TYR A 854 -12.03 -25.14 3.45
C TYR A 854 -10.51 -25.12 3.21
N ASP A 855 -9.77 -24.20 3.85
CA ASP A 855 -8.30 -24.22 3.82
C ASP A 855 -7.71 -25.13 4.93
N ILE A 856 -8.57 -25.67 5.83
CA ILE A 856 -8.16 -26.57 6.93
C ILE A 856 -7.51 -27.88 6.43
N PRO A 857 -8.07 -28.62 5.46
CA PRO A 857 -7.42 -29.82 4.94
C PRO A 857 -6.01 -29.55 4.41
N GLU A 858 -5.80 -28.40 3.76
CA GLU A 858 -4.47 -28.04 3.24
C GLU A 858 -3.50 -27.71 4.39
N MET A 859 -3.95 -27.05 5.46
CA MET A 859 -3.13 -26.88 6.66
C MET A 859 -2.71 -28.23 7.27
N PHE A 860 -3.59 -29.24 7.31
CA PHE A 860 -3.21 -30.60 7.73
C PHE A 860 -2.13 -31.19 6.81
N ARG A 861 -2.26 -31.04 5.49
CA ARG A 861 -1.26 -31.51 4.52
C ARG A 861 0.11 -30.89 4.79
N GLN A 862 0.17 -29.58 4.95
CA GLN A 862 1.44 -28.86 5.20
C GLN A 862 2.05 -29.23 6.56
N SER A 863 1.24 -29.39 7.60
CA SER A 863 1.71 -29.87 8.90
C SER A 863 2.23 -31.31 8.86
N LEU A 864 1.62 -32.19 8.05
CA LEU A 864 2.11 -33.55 7.84
C LEU A 864 3.46 -33.57 7.12
N ILE A 865 3.63 -32.78 6.05
CA ILE A 865 4.92 -32.69 5.34
C ILE A 865 6.03 -32.29 6.32
N LYS A 866 5.80 -31.25 7.12
CA LYS A 866 6.75 -30.82 8.16
C LYS A 866 7.04 -31.90 9.20
N LEU A 867 6.02 -32.68 9.58
CA LEU A 867 6.18 -33.78 10.52
C LEU A 867 7.09 -34.88 9.94
N TRP A 868 6.86 -35.30 8.69
CA TRP A 868 7.70 -36.26 7.99
C TRP A 868 9.15 -35.77 7.88
N ASP A 869 9.35 -34.51 7.47
CA ASP A 869 10.69 -33.91 7.36
C ASP A 869 11.41 -33.91 8.73
N SER A 870 10.73 -33.48 9.79
CA SER A 870 11.32 -33.42 11.14
C SER A 870 11.63 -34.80 11.72
N MET A 871 10.80 -35.81 11.45
CA MET A 871 10.97 -37.15 11.99
C MET A 871 12.02 -37.95 11.21
N ASN A 872 12.30 -37.60 9.96
CA ASN A 872 13.36 -38.21 9.17
C ASN A 872 14.75 -37.99 9.79
N GLU A 873 14.93 -36.93 10.58
CA GLU A 873 16.16 -36.68 11.35
C GLU A 873 16.26 -37.54 12.62
N HIS A 874 15.13 -38.02 13.15
CA HIS A 874 15.02 -38.66 14.46
C HIS A 874 14.75 -40.17 14.41
N ALA A 875 14.27 -40.68 13.27
CA ALA A 875 13.90 -42.07 13.09
C ALA A 875 14.19 -42.55 11.66
N PHE A 876 14.40 -43.85 11.50
CA PHE A 876 14.49 -44.47 10.17
C PHE A 876 13.08 -44.68 9.62
N LEU A 877 12.67 -43.85 8.67
CA LEU A 877 11.34 -43.85 8.08
C LEU A 877 11.34 -44.50 6.69
N PRO A 878 10.22 -45.08 6.24
CA PRO A 878 10.03 -45.43 4.85
C PRO A 878 10.07 -44.18 3.96
N THR A 879 10.28 -44.36 2.65
CA THR A 879 10.27 -43.25 1.69
C THR A 879 8.99 -42.43 1.87
N PRO A 880 9.10 -41.10 2.08
CA PRO A 880 7.92 -40.28 2.32
C PRO A 880 6.97 -40.34 1.12
N PRO A 881 5.65 -40.37 1.37
CA PRO A 881 4.67 -40.35 0.29
C PRO A 881 4.76 -39.03 -0.48
N LEU A 882 4.36 -39.05 -1.75
CA LEU A 882 4.28 -37.82 -2.55
C LEU A 882 3.34 -36.81 -1.88
N PRO A 883 3.58 -35.49 -1.98
CA PRO A 883 2.73 -34.47 -1.35
C PRO A 883 1.25 -34.57 -1.71
N SER A 884 0.92 -35.07 -2.91
CA SER A 884 -0.45 -35.32 -3.36
C SER A 884 -1.11 -36.51 -2.64
N ASP A 885 -0.33 -37.50 -2.20
CA ASP A 885 -0.78 -38.79 -1.66
C ASP A 885 -0.67 -38.87 -0.11
N ILE A 886 -0.05 -37.88 0.53
CA ILE A 886 0.12 -37.81 2.00
C ILE A 886 -1.21 -37.62 2.76
N LEU A 887 -2.20 -37.01 2.11
CA LEU A 887 -3.54 -36.75 2.66
C LEU A 887 -4.57 -36.89 1.54
N THR A 888 -5.57 -37.73 1.79
CA THR A 888 -6.83 -37.78 1.03
C THR A 888 -7.99 -37.42 1.96
N TYR A 889 -9.01 -36.74 1.45
CA TYR A 889 -10.17 -36.36 2.23
C TYR A 889 -11.44 -36.39 1.40
N THR A 890 -12.57 -36.64 2.07
CA THR A 890 -13.90 -36.63 1.46
C THR A 890 -14.83 -35.86 2.37
N GLU A 891 -15.59 -34.91 1.79
CA GLU A 891 -16.55 -34.11 2.55
C GLU A 891 -17.75 -34.99 2.94
N LEU A 892 -18.25 -34.77 4.15
CA LEU A 892 -19.41 -35.42 4.74
C LEU A 892 -20.56 -34.42 4.76
N VAL A 893 -21.66 -34.75 4.08
CA VAL A 893 -22.82 -33.85 3.89
C VAL A 893 -24.10 -34.58 4.28
N LEU A 894 -25.13 -33.84 4.68
CA LEU A 894 -26.45 -34.39 4.98
C LEU A 894 -27.27 -34.53 3.68
N ASP A 895 -27.95 -35.66 3.53
CA ASP A 895 -29.02 -35.82 2.53
C ASP A 895 -30.36 -35.25 3.01
N ASP A 896 -31.40 -35.36 2.18
CA ASP A 896 -32.76 -34.86 2.48
C ASP A 896 -33.41 -35.53 3.71
N GLN A 897 -32.87 -36.68 4.16
CA GLN A 897 -33.33 -37.42 5.34
C GLN A 897 -32.45 -37.17 6.57
N GLY A 898 -31.45 -36.30 6.47
CA GLY A 898 -30.51 -36.00 7.55
C GLY A 898 -29.51 -37.13 7.84
N GLN A 899 -29.24 -38.00 6.85
CA GLN A 899 -28.19 -39.01 6.90
C GLN A 899 -26.90 -38.52 6.25
N LEU A 900 -25.75 -39.05 6.70
CA LEU A 900 -24.45 -38.66 6.17
C LEU A 900 -24.13 -39.36 4.84
N VAL A 901 -23.73 -38.57 3.86
CA VAL A 901 -23.22 -39.03 2.57
C VAL A 901 -21.84 -38.48 2.28
N HIS A 902 -21.03 -39.29 1.60
CA HIS A 902 -19.72 -38.89 1.09
C HIS A 902 -19.88 -38.13 -0.23
N MET A 903 -19.37 -36.91 -0.29
CA MET A 903 -19.46 -36.09 -1.50
C MET A 903 -18.13 -35.39 -1.80
N ASN A 904 -17.79 -35.30 -3.09
CA ASN A 904 -16.65 -34.54 -3.58
C ASN A 904 -17.17 -33.36 -4.39
N ARG A 905 -17.46 -32.25 -3.70
CA ARG A 905 -17.98 -31.00 -4.29
C ARG A 905 -16.94 -29.88 -4.23
N LEU A 906 -17.19 -28.80 -4.99
CA LEU A 906 -16.32 -27.62 -4.98
C LEU A 906 -16.33 -26.93 -3.60
N PRO A 907 -15.18 -26.39 -3.14
CA PRO A 907 -15.09 -25.62 -1.90
C PRO A 907 -16.10 -24.46 -1.86
N GLY A 908 -16.74 -24.25 -0.70
CA GLY A 908 -17.78 -23.22 -0.52
C GLY A 908 -19.18 -23.63 -1.01
N GLY A 909 -19.35 -24.87 -1.50
CA GLY A 909 -20.65 -25.43 -1.86
C GLY A 909 -21.58 -25.75 -0.68
N ASN A 910 -21.17 -25.43 0.57
CA ASN A 910 -21.99 -25.58 1.77
C ASN A 910 -23.16 -24.60 1.86
N GLU A 911 -23.21 -23.56 1.02
CA GLU A 911 -24.28 -22.53 1.03
C GLU A 911 -25.32 -22.69 -0.08
N ALA A 912 -25.04 -23.50 -1.11
CA ALA A 912 -25.84 -23.52 -2.32
C ALA A 912 -27.16 -24.26 -2.13
N SER A 913 -28.25 -23.53 -1.83
CA SER A 913 -29.58 -23.97 -2.29
C SER A 913 -29.53 -23.99 -3.81
N CYS A 914 -29.81 -25.14 -4.45
CA CYS A 914 -29.89 -25.22 -5.90
C CYS A 914 -30.97 -24.26 -6.42
N THR A 915 -30.56 -23.04 -6.76
CA THR A 915 -31.30 -22.13 -7.61
C THR A 915 -30.43 -21.96 -8.85
N PHE A 916 -30.88 -22.62 -9.92
CA PHE A 916 -30.38 -22.57 -11.30
C PHE A 916 -29.27 -21.55 -11.60
N PHE A 917 -28.03 -22.02 -11.73
CA PHE A 917 -27.02 -21.33 -12.55
C PHE A 917 -27.05 -21.94 -13.96
N HIS A 918 -27.72 -21.24 -14.87
CA HIS A 918 -27.73 -21.57 -16.29
C HIS A 918 -26.50 -20.94 -16.95
N THR A 919 -25.32 -21.56 -16.83
CA THR A 919 -24.18 -21.26 -17.71
C THR A 919 -23.71 -22.55 -18.35
N ALA A 920 -23.87 -22.60 -19.67
CA ALA A 920 -23.56 -23.75 -20.49
C ALA A 920 -22.05 -24.01 -20.49
N PHE A 921 -21.58 -25.01 -19.74
CA PHE A 921 -20.53 -25.95 -20.13
C PHE A 921 -20.45 -27.03 -19.02
N LEU A 922 -20.74 -28.28 -19.42
CA LEU A 922 -20.81 -29.54 -18.65
C LEU A 922 -22.04 -29.77 -17.73
N PRO A 923 -22.93 -30.73 -18.08
CA PRO A 923 -23.96 -31.21 -17.17
C PRO A 923 -23.38 -32.30 -16.27
N VAL A 924 -23.11 -31.99 -15.01
CA VAL A 924 -22.95 -33.02 -13.96
C VAL A 924 -24.23 -33.00 -13.13
N PHE A 925 -24.92 -34.14 -13.10
CA PHE A 925 -26.11 -34.41 -12.30
C PHE A 925 -25.85 -34.07 -10.81
N CYS A 926 -26.37 -32.94 -10.34
CA CYS A 926 -26.58 -32.70 -8.91
C CYS A 926 -28.08 -32.81 -8.65
N SER A 927 -28.55 -34.01 -8.30
CA SER A 927 -29.95 -34.31 -8.01
C SER A 927 -30.32 -34.19 -6.52
N THR A 928 -29.42 -33.67 -5.68
CA THR A 928 -29.63 -33.57 -4.23
C THR A 928 -29.63 -32.10 -3.81
N LEU A 929 -30.78 -31.63 -3.31
CA LEU A 929 -31.00 -30.27 -2.87
C LEU A 929 -30.28 -30.05 -1.52
N CYS A 930 -28.97 -29.78 -1.54
CA CYS A 930 -28.25 -29.48 -0.32
C CYS A 930 -28.73 -28.14 0.28
N LEU A 931 -29.31 -28.15 1.47
CA LEU A 931 -29.63 -26.93 2.22
C LEU A 931 -28.32 -26.25 2.67
N GLY A 932 -28.32 -24.92 2.77
CA GLY A 932 -27.15 -24.16 3.20
C GLY A 932 -26.84 -24.34 4.70
N ILE A 933 -25.64 -24.82 5.05
CA ILE A 933 -25.24 -25.17 6.43
C ILE A 933 -23.90 -24.49 6.81
N GLY A 934 -23.86 -23.87 8.00
CA GLY A 934 -22.68 -23.19 8.58
C GLY A 934 -21.66 -24.11 9.26
N MET A 935 -21.63 -25.38 8.87
CA MET A 935 -20.80 -26.43 9.45
C MET A 935 -20.34 -27.34 8.31
N VAL A 936 -19.09 -27.78 8.38
CA VAL A 936 -18.48 -28.68 7.41
C VAL A 936 -17.77 -29.81 8.13
N ALA A 937 -17.77 -31.00 7.53
CA ALA A 937 -17.12 -32.16 8.09
C ALA A 937 -16.38 -32.93 6.99
N TRP A 938 -15.25 -33.53 7.33
CA TRP A 938 -14.46 -34.37 6.43
C TRP A 938 -14.06 -35.67 7.11
N LYS A 939 -14.10 -36.75 6.34
CA LYS A 939 -13.29 -37.93 6.64
C LYS A 939 -11.94 -37.74 5.96
N MET A 940 -10.86 -37.73 6.74
CA MET A 940 -9.50 -37.58 6.24
C MET A 940 -8.69 -38.84 6.50
N THR A 941 -7.96 -39.30 5.50
CA THR A 941 -6.99 -40.40 5.59
C THR A 941 -5.59 -39.81 5.46
N LEU A 942 -4.84 -39.87 6.55
CA LEU A 942 -3.53 -39.24 6.73
C LEU A 942 -2.43 -40.31 6.70
N LYS A 943 -1.42 -40.20 5.85
CA LYS A 943 -0.20 -41.02 5.96
C LYS A 943 0.78 -40.33 6.89
N THR A 944 1.03 -40.92 8.06
CA THR A 944 1.93 -40.35 9.08
C THR A 944 3.16 -41.24 9.26
N PRO A 945 4.27 -40.74 9.81
CA PRO A 945 5.45 -41.56 10.07
C PRO A 945 5.15 -42.84 10.88
N GLU A 946 4.22 -42.75 11.83
CA GLU A 946 3.80 -43.87 12.68
C GLU A 946 2.82 -44.82 11.97
N TYR A 947 2.06 -44.32 11.00
CA TYR A 947 1.11 -45.08 10.18
C TYR A 947 1.31 -44.79 8.69
N PRO A 948 2.36 -45.34 8.04
CA PRO A 948 2.68 -45.06 6.64
C PRO A 948 1.59 -45.49 5.66
N GLU A 949 0.86 -46.56 5.99
CA GLU A 949 -0.28 -47.06 5.20
C GLU A 949 -1.52 -46.15 5.28
N GLY A 950 -1.54 -45.22 6.23
CA GLY A 950 -2.64 -44.29 6.45
C GLY A 950 -3.41 -44.54 7.75
N ARG A 951 -3.98 -43.46 8.30
CA ARG A 951 -4.90 -43.48 9.44
C ARG A 951 -6.07 -42.54 9.19
N ASP A 952 -7.26 -42.94 9.63
CA ASP A 952 -8.49 -42.17 9.45
C ASP A 952 -8.79 -41.27 10.66
N ILE A 953 -9.30 -40.07 10.38
CA ILE A 953 -9.88 -39.15 11.36
C ILE A 953 -11.14 -38.48 10.79
N ILE A 954 -12.00 -38.00 11.69
CA ILE A 954 -13.09 -37.08 11.34
C ILE A 954 -12.73 -35.66 11.80
N VAL A 955 -12.81 -34.70 10.89
CA VAL A 955 -12.61 -33.27 11.19
C VAL A 955 -13.93 -32.55 10.98
N ILE A 956 -14.37 -31.80 12.00
CA ILE A 956 -15.59 -30.98 11.95
C ILE A 956 -15.18 -29.52 12.19
N GLY A 957 -15.69 -28.59 11.39
CA GLY A 957 -15.35 -27.17 11.49
C GLY A 957 -16.55 -26.27 11.28
N ASN A 958 -16.65 -25.20 12.08
CA ASN A 958 -17.62 -24.14 11.82
C ASN A 958 -17.19 -23.28 10.63
N ASP A 959 -18.13 -22.92 9.77
CA ASP A 959 -17.92 -21.85 8.79
C ASP A 959 -18.31 -20.51 9.41
N ILE A 960 -17.32 -19.75 9.90
CA ILE A 960 -17.54 -18.41 10.48
C ILE A 960 -18.12 -17.41 9.46
N THR A 961 -17.99 -17.67 8.16
CA THR A 961 -18.46 -16.78 7.09
C THR A 961 -19.97 -16.92 6.86
N TYR A 962 -20.52 -18.10 7.15
CA TYR A 962 -21.95 -18.36 7.10
C TYR A 962 -22.62 -18.06 8.45
N ARG A 963 -23.51 -17.06 8.48
CA ARG A 963 -24.27 -16.66 9.68
C ARG A 963 -23.40 -16.64 10.94
N ILE A 964 -22.21 -16.03 10.85
CA ILE A 964 -21.20 -15.87 11.93
C ILE A 964 -20.82 -17.19 12.64
N GLY A 965 -20.88 -18.32 11.94
CA GLY A 965 -20.62 -19.65 12.48
C GLY A 965 -21.57 -20.03 13.61
N SER A 966 -22.83 -19.58 13.55
CA SER A 966 -23.84 -19.89 14.56
C SER A 966 -24.36 -21.33 14.43
N PHE A 967 -24.65 -21.96 15.58
CA PHE A 967 -25.25 -23.29 15.65
C PHE A 967 -26.78 -23.19 15.47
N GLY A 968 -27.26 -23.57 14.29
CA GLY A 968 -28.67 -23.85 14.03
C GLY A 968 -28.94 -25.36 14.00
N PRO A 969 -30.19 -25.77 13.77
CA PRO A 969 -30.58 -27.18 13.92
C PRO A 969 -29.87 -28.09 12.91
N GLN A 970 -29.65 -27.61 11.68
CA GLN A 970 -28.95 -28.35 10.63
C GLN A 970 -27.43 -28.49 10.93
N GLU A 971 -26.81 -27.43 11.45
CA GLU A 971 -25.42 -27.47 11.91
C GLU A 971 -25.24 -28.47 13.06
N ASP A 972 -26.19 -28.48 14.01
CA ASP A 972 -26.20 -29.42 15.14
C ASP A 972 -26.34 -30.87 14.67
N VAL A 973 -27.22 -31.14 13.70
CA VAL A 973 -27.42 -32.49 13.13
C VAL A 973 -26.16 -32.98 12.39
N LEU A 974 -25.53 -32.13 11.57
CA LEU A 974 -24.28 -32.52 10.88
C LEU A 974 -23.17 -32.85 11.90
N PHE A 975 -23.02 -32.02 12.93
CA PHE A 975 -22.04 -32.24 14.00
C PHE A 975 -22.32 -33.57 14.74
N LEU A 976 -23.59 -33.84 15.06
CA LEU A 976 -24.02 -35.06 15.71
C LEU A 976 -23.65 -36.28 14.86
N ARG A 977 -24.13 -36.34 13.61
CA ARG A 977 -23.93 -37.51 12.74
C ARG A 977 -22.45 -37.77 12.47
N ALA A 978 -21.65 -36.71 12.29
CA ALA A 978 -20.21 -36.85 12.08
C ALA A 978 -19.50 -37.37 13.35
N SER A 979 -19.96 -36.96 14.53
CA SER A 979 -19.45 -37.47 15.82
C SER A 979 -19.85 -38.94 16.05
N GLU A 980 -21.10 -39.31 15.75
CA GLU A 980 -21.58 -40.69 15.82
C GLU A 980 -20.77 -41.58 14.87
N LEU A 981 -20.53 -41.14 13.64
CA LEU A 981 -19.71 -41.88 12.66
C LEU A 981 -18.29 -42.14 13.18
N ALA A 982 -17.64 -41.12 13.77
CA ALA A 982 -16.32 -41.24 14.36
C ALA A 982 -16.31 -42.28 15.49
N ARG A 983 -17.32 -42.22 16.38
CA ARG A 983 -17.49 -43.15 17.50
C ARG A 983 -17.75 -44.58 17.05
N THR A 984 -18.63 -44.79 16.07
CA THR A 984 -18.92 -46.12 15.52
C THR A 984 -17.71 -46.76 14.87
N HIS A 985 -16.86 -45.98 14.19
CA HIS A 985 -15.62 -46.46 13.58
C HIS A 985 -14.43 -46.52 14.55
N GLY A 986 -14.58 -46.02 15.78
CA GLY A 986 -13.50 -45.95 16.76
C GLY A 986 -12.35 -45.02 16.35
N ILE A 987 -12.60 -44.04 15.47
CA ILE A 987 -11.58 -43.13 14.94
C ILE A 987 -11.61 -41.76 15.65
N PRO A 988 -10.47 -41.05 15.74
CA PRO A 988 -10.42 -39.74 16.39
C PRO A 988 -11.32 -38.70 15.74
N ARG A 989 -11.90 -37.82 16.57
CA ARG A 989 -12.69 -36.65 16.15
C ARG A 989 -11.96 -35.36 16.51
N ILE A 990 -11.66 -34.54 15.51
CA ILE A 990 -11.08 -33.21 15.67
C ILE A 990 -12.14 -32.15 15.39
N TYR A 991 -12.32 -31.19 16.31
CA TYR A 991 -13.24 -30.08 16.15
C TYR A 991 -12.51 -28.74 16.05
N VAL A 992 -12.71 -28.00 14.97
CA VAL A 992 -12.16 -26.67 14.74
C VAL A 992 -13.23 -25.62 15.08
N ALA A 993 -13.01 -24.90 16.18
CA ALA A 993 -13.98 -23.99 16.77
C ALA A 993 -13.75 -22.52 16.34
N ALA A 994 -14.70 -22.02 15.55
CA ALA A 994 -14.84 -20.59 15.20
C ALA A 994 -16.34 -20.27 15.07
N ASN A 995 -16.99 -19.89 16.17
CA ASN A 995 -18.45 -19.77 16.24
C ASN A 995 -18.94 -18.59 17.09
N SER A 996 -20.25 -18.38 17.09
CA SER A 996 -20.93 -17.36 17.90
C SER A 996 -21.95 -17.94 18.90
N GLY A 997 -21.91 -19.26 19.10
CA GLY A 997 -22.88 -19.98 19.92
C GLY A 997 -24.16 -20.34 19.16
N ALA A 998 -25.24 -20.61 19.89
CA ALA A 998 -26.54 -20.93 19.31
C ALA A 998 -27.04 -19.75 18.45
N ARG A 999 -27.66 -20.07 17.31
CA ARG A 999 -28.28 -19.08 16.45
C ARG A 999 -29.40 -18.37 17.20
N ILE A 1000 -29.50 -17.06 16.99
CA ILE A 1000 -30.54 -16.21 17.55
C ILE A 1000 -31.16 -15.46 16.37
N GLY A 1001 -32.48 -15.38 16.34
CA GLY A 1001 -33.20 -14.60 15.34
C GLY A 1001 -34.53 -14.09 15.88
N LEU A 1002 -35.17 -13.23 15.11
CA LEU A 1002 -36.53 -12.77 15.31
C LEU A 1002 -37.33 -13.10 14.04
N ALA A 1003 -38.66 -13.22 14.16
CA ALA A 1003 -39.54 -13.42 13.01
C ALA A 1003 -39.64 -12.12 12.17
N GLU A 1004 -38.78 -12.00 11.15
CA GLU A 1004 -38.69 -10.80 10.31
C GLU A 1004 -39.98 -10.54 9.53
N GLU A 1005 -40.77 -11.58 9.22
CA GLU A 1005 -42.08 -11.41 8.61
C GLU A 1005 -43.03 -10.62 9.53
N ILE A 1006 -42.95 -10.82 10.85
CA ILE A 1006 -43.82 -10.12 11.81
C ILE A 1006 -43.32 -8.71 12.07
N ARG A 1007 -42.01 -8.47 12.01
CA ARG A 1007 -41.36 -7.20 12.35
C ARG A 1007 -41.94 -5.98 11.62
N HIS A 1008 -42.33 -6.15 10.36
CA HIS A 1008 -42.90 -5.08 9.53
C HIS A 1008 -44.43 -5.02 9.56
N MET A 1009 -45.10 -5.98 10.22
CA MET A 1009 -46.56 -6.11 10.22
C MET A 1009 -47.21 -5.85 11.59
N PHE A 1010 -46.46 -5.94 12.69
CA PHE A 1010 -47.03 -5.68 14.01
C PHE A 1010 -47.31 -4.19 14.25
N HIS A 1011 -48.40 -3.92 14.95
CA HIS A 1011 -48.81 -2.61 15.41
C HIS A 1011 -48.73 -2.54 16.94
N VAL A 1012 -48.56 -1.33 17.47
CA VAL A 1012 -48.46 -1.07 18.91
C VAL A 1012 -49.76 -0.44 19.37
N ALA A 1013 -50.43 -1.05 20.36
CA ALA A 1013 -51.57 -0.44 21.01
C ALA A 1013 -51.06 0.50 22.10
N TRP A 1014 -50.89 1.79 21.78
CA TRP A 1014 -50.41 2.81 22.72
C TRP A 1014 -51.42 3.07 23.84
N GLU A 1015 -50.93 3.47 25.03
CA GLU A 1015 -51.80 4.01 26.07
C GLU A 1015 -52.43 5.33 25.64
N ASP A 1016 -51.63 6.17 24.98
CA ASP A 1016 -52.02 7.43 24.35
C ASP A 1016 -51.32 7.53 22.99
N PRO A 1017 -52.05 7.47 21.86
CA PRO A 1017 -51.44 7.58 20.53
C PRO A 1017 -50.73 8.91 20.28
N ASP A 1018 -51.16 9.99 20.92
CA ASP A 1018 -50.58 11.33 20.74
C ASP A 1018 -49.31 11.53 21.60
N ASP A 1019 -49.09 10.67 22.62
CA ASP A 1019 -47.90 10.68 23.47
C ASP A 1019 -47.34 9.26 23.71
N PRO A 1020 -46.54 8.70 22.79
CA PRO A 1020 -45.96 7.35 22.90
C PRO A 1020 -45.02 7.16 24.11
N TYR A 1021 -44.50 8.23 24.71
CA TYR A 1021 -43.73 8.13 25.95
C TYR A 1021 -44.59 7.66 27.12
N LYS A 1022 -45.92 7.71 26.95
CA LYS A 1022 -46.86 7.07 27.86
C LYS A 1022 -46.94 5.54 27.71
N GLY A 1023 -46.05 4.92 26.95
CA GLY A 1023 -45.94 3.47 26.84
C GLY A 1023 -47.10 2.83 26.09
N TYR A 1024 -47.11 1.51 26.05
CA TYR A 1024 -48.05 0.72 25.26
C TYR A 1024 -48.69 -0.40 26.07
N LYS A 1025 -49.89 -0.82 25.65
CA LYS A 1025 -50.70 -1.89 26.25
C LYS A 1025 -50.28 -3.27 25.76
N TYR A 1026 -50.21 -3.46 24.44
CA TYR A 1026 -49.86 -4.74 23.80
C TYR A 1026 -49.46 -4.54 22.32
N LEU A 1027 -48.95 -5.61 21.69
CA LEU A 1027 -48.69 -5.69 20.25
C LEU A 1027 -49.82 -6.45 19.56
N TYR A 1028 -50.22 -6.03 18.36
CA TYR A 1028 -51.32 -6.65 17.63
C TYR A 1028 -51.11 -6.62 16.11
N LEU A 1029 -51.89 -7.43 15.40
CA LEU A 1029 -52.03 -7.41 13.95
C LEU A 1029 -53.42 -6.92 13.56
N THR A 1030 -53.51 -6.23 12.43
CA THR A 1030 -54.82 -5.94 11.82
C THR A 1030 -55.43 -7.24 11.28
N PRO A 1031 -56.76 -7.32 11.08
CA PRO A 1031 -57.39 -8.48 10.46
C PRO A 1031 -56.85 -8.80 9.07
N GLN A 1032 -56.35 -7.78 8.34
CA GLN A 1032 -55.75 -7.95 7.03
C GLN A 1032 -54.36 -8.59 7.14
N ASP A 1033 -53.54 -8.14 8.08
CA ASP A 1033 -52.19 -8.66 8.26
C ASP A 1033 -52.21 -10.06 8.90
N TYR A 1034 -53.11 -10.29 9.85
CA TYR A 1034 -53.31 -11.62 10.45
C TYR A 1034 -53.66 -12.68 9.38
N LYS A 1035 -54.55 -12.36 8.43
CA LYS A 1035 -54.89 -13.28 7.33
C LYS A 1035 -53.70 -13.65 6.45
N LYS A 1036 -52.69 -12.79 6.32
CA LYS A 1036 -51.48 -13.07 5.52
C LYS A 1036 -50.57 -14.10 6.22
N VAL A 1037 -50.50 -14.07 7.55
CA VAL A 1037 -49.57 -14.89 8.34
C VAL A 1037 -50.23 -16.12 8.99
N SER A 1038 -51.56 -16.13 9.14
CA SER A 1038 -52.27 -17.23 9.79
C SER A 1038 -52.09 -18.55 9.05
N ALA A 1039 -51.93 -18.54 7.73
CA ALA A 1039 -51.68 -19.73 6.92
C ALA A 1039 -50.26 -20.31 7.12
N LEU A 1040 -49.33 -19.53 7.65
CA LEU A 1040 -47.93 -19.91 7.84
C LEU A 1040 -47.67 -20.44 9.27
N ASN A 1041 -48.65 -20.39 10.16
CA ASN A 1041 -48.51 -20.68 11.59
C ASN A 1041 -47.40 -19.87 12.30
N SER A 1042 -47.05 -18.69 11.78
CA SER A 1042 -45.98 -17.86 12.35
C SER A 1042 -46.32 -17.24 13.71
N VAL A 1043 -47.61 -17.05 14.04
CA VAL A 1043 -48.05 -16.37 15.26
C VAL A 1043 -49.33 -16.99 15.82
N HIS A 1044 -49.45 -16.97 17.14
CA HIS A 1044 -50.72 -17.16 17.83
C HIS A 1044 -51.26 -15.80 18.26
N CYS A 1045 -52.55 -15.59 18.02
CA CYS A 1045 -53.20 -14.33 18.34
C CYS A 1045 -54.58 -14.57 18.97
N GLU A 1046 -54.96 -13.65 19.84
CA GLU A 1046 -56.28 -13.53 20.44
C GLU A 1046 -57.04 -12.39 19.78
N HIS A 1047 -58.27 -12.64 19.32
CA HIS A 1047 -59.12 -11.59 18.77
C HIS A 1047 -59.67 -10.72 19.90
N VAL A 1048 -59.49 -9.41 19.80
CA VAL A 1048 -59.96 -8.42 20.77
C VAL A 1048 -60.57 -7.23 20.04
N GLU A 1049 -61.59 -6.62 20.65
CA GLU A 1049 -62.18 -5.37 20.17
C GLU A 1049 -61.75 -4.24 21.11
N ASP A 1050 -60.97 -3.29 20.59
CA ASP A 1050 -60.40 -2.19 21.37
C ASP A 1050 -60.51 -0.88 20.59
N ASN A 1051 -61.04 0.17 21.24
CA ASN A 1051 -61.39 1.45 20.61
C ASN A 1051 -62.27 1.35 19.35
N GLY A 1052 -63.16 0.34 19.28
CA GLY A 1052 -64.02 0.10 18.11
C GLY A 1052 -63.30 -0.52 16.90
N GLU A 1053 -62.05 -0.94 17.07
CA GLU A 1053 -61.26 -1.64 16.07
C GLU A 1053 -61.10 -3.12 16.44
N SER A 1054 -61.32 -4.00 15.46
CA SER A 1054 -61.04 -5.43 15.58
C SER A 1054 -59.53 -5.68 15.46
N ARG A 1055 -58.89 -6.15 16.53
CA ARG A 1055 -57.44 -6.39 16.60
C ARG A 1055 -57.13 -7.84 16.92
N TYR A 1056 -56.04 -8.37 16.37
CA TYR A 1056 -55.50 -9.68 16.72
C TYR A 1056 -54.28 -9.48 17.61
N LYS A 1057 -54.49 -9.49 18.93
CA LYS A 1057 -53.43 -9.33 19.93
C LYS A 1057 -52.48 -10.52 19.86
N ILE A 1058 -51.19 -10.25 19.71
CA ILE A 1058 -50.16 -11.30 19.60
C ILE A 1058 -49.93 -11.90 21.00
N THR A 1059 -50.12 -13.21 21.14
CA THR A 1059 -49.81 -13.95 22.38
C THR A 1059 -48.45 -14.61 22.29
N ASP A 1060 -48.17 -15.29 21.17
CA ASP A 1060 -46.95 -16.04 20.93
C ASP A 1060 -46.44 -15.78 19.51
N ILE A 1061 -45.12 -15.66 19.36
CA ILE A 1061 -44.44 -15.57 18.06
C ILE A 1061 -43.67 -16.86 17.86
N ILE A 1062 -44.07 -17.65 16.88
CA ILE A 1062 -43.43 -18.93 16.53
C ILE A 1062 -42.38 -18.71 15.43
N GLY A 1063 -42.72 -17.90 14.41
CA GLY A 1063 -41.91 -17.66 13.23
C GLY A 1063 -42.05 -18.74 12.17
N LYS A 1064 -41.94 -18.36 10.89
CA LYS A 1064 -41.92 -19.29 9.75
C LYS A 1064 -40.56 -19.98 9.62
N GLU A 1065 -39.49 -19.26 9.93
CA GLU A 1065 -38.11 -19.77 9.82
C GLU A 1065 -37.75 -20.63 11.03
N ASP A 1066 -37.04 -21.73 10.78
CA ASP A 1066 -36.50 -22.60 11.82
C ASP A 1066 -35.15 -22.07 12.34
N GLY A 1067 -34.86 -22.30 13.62
CA GLY A 1067 -33.60 -21.93 14.26
C GLY A 1067 -33.50 -20.48 14.74
N LEU A 1068 -34.59 -19.93 15.27
CA LEU A 1068 -34.67 -18.61 15.90
C LEU A 1068 -34.45 -18.67 17.42
N GLY A 1069 -34.79 -19.79 18.08
CA GLY A 1069 -34.86 -19.89 19.55
C GLY A 1069 -34.60 -21.28 20.15
N ILE A 1070 -35.62 -21.88 20.76
CA ILE A 1070 -35.49 -23.04 21.67
C ILE A 1070 -35.07 -24.35 20.98
N GLU A 1071 -35.40 -24.48 19.70
CA GLU A 1071 -34.97 -25.57 18.82
C GLU A 1071 -33.44 -25.66 18.72
N ASN A 1072 -32.74 -24.51 18.71
CA ASN A 1072 -31.28 -24.45 18.74
C ASN A 1072 -30.73 -24.86 20.11
N LEU A 1073 -31.45 -24.57 21.20
CA LEU A 1073 -31.05 -25.01 22.54
C LEU A 1073 -31.22 -26.53 22.70
N ARG A 1074 -32.26 -27.11 22.10
CA ARG A 1074 -32.44 -28.57 22.01
C ARG A 1074 -31.30 -29.21 21.22
N GLY A 1075 -30.94 -28.66 20.07
CA GLY A 1075 -29.81 -29.14 19.27
C GLY A 1075 -28.47 -29.00 20.00
N SER A 1076 -28.24 -27.85 20.66
CA SER A 1076 -27.07 -27.63 21.52
C SER A 1076 -26.94 -28.67 22.64
N GLY A 1077 -28.06 -29.01 23.31
CA GLY A 1077 -28.08 -30.07 24.32
C GLY A 1077 -27.76 -31.46 23.75
N MET A 1078 -28.26 -31.75 22.55
CA MET A 1078 -28.03 -33.00 21.84
C MET A 1078 -26.54 -33.21 21.52
N ILE A 1079 -25.89 -32.22 20.93
CA ILE A 1079 -24.45 -32.31 20.57
C ILE A 1079 -23.53 -32.26 21.79
N ALA A 1080 -23.95 -31.61 22.88
CA ALA A 1080 -23.24 -31.69 24.16
C ALA A 1080 -23.28 -33.11 24.73
N GLY A 1081 -24.44 -33.77 24.70
CA GLY A 1081 -24.60 -35.16 25.10
C GLY A 1081 -23.70 -36.11 24.30
N GLU A 1082 -23.77 -36.06 22.97
CA GLU A 1082 -22.92 -36.91 22.11
C GLU A 1082 -21.43 -36.60 22.30
N SER A 1083 -21.04 -35.33 22.49
CA SER A 1083 -19.63 -35.00 22.74
C SER A 1083 -19.11 -35.56 24.06
N SER A 1084 -19.96 -35.66 25.09
CA SER A 1084 -19.62 -36.34 26.35
C SER A 1084 -19.37 -37.84 26.11
N LEU A 1085 -20.26 -38.50 25.36
CA LEU A 1085 -20.12 -39.92 25.02
C LEU A 1085 -18.90 -40.19 24.13
N ALA A 1086 -18.64 -39.30 23.16
CA ALA A 1086 -17.50 -39.40 22.27
C ALA A 1086 -16.16 -39.32 23.03
N TYR A 1087 -16.05 -38.46 24.06
CA TYR A 1087 -14.83 -38.37 24.86
C TYR A 1087 -14.50 -39.67 25.61
N GLU A 1088 -15.52 -40.37 26.11
CA GLU A 1088 -15.33 -41.65 26.81
C GLU A 1088 -14.94 -42.80 25.87
N SER A 1089 -15.21 -42.69 24.57
CA SER A 1089 -15.05 -43.78 23.60
C SER A 1089 -13.94 -43.58 22.56
N ILE A 1090 -13.68 -42.36 22.12
CA ILE A 1090 -12.69 -42.03 21.08
C ILE A 1090 -11.80 -40.85 21.49
N ILE A 1091 -10.69 -40.66 20.79
CA ILE A 1091 -9.84 -39.49 20.97
C ILE A 1091 -10.57 -38.25 20.42
N THR A 1092 -10.88 -37.31 21.30
CA THR A 1092 -11.42 -35.99 20.95
C THR A 1092 -10.37 -34.90 21.15
N ILE A 1093 -10.22 -34.01 20.16
CA ILE A 1093 -9.32 -32.86 20.18
C ILE A 1093 -10.06 -31.63 19.64
N ASN A 1094 -9.84 -30.47 20.26
CA ASN A 1094 -10.43 -29.20 19.86
C ASN A 1094 -9.33 -28.18 19.53
N LEU A 1095 -9.50 -27.47 18.40
CA LEU A 1095 -8.65 -26.36 17.99
C LEU A 1095 -9.48 -25.08 17.96
N VAL A 1096 -9.20 -24.13 18.85
CA VAL A 1096 -9.89 -22.84 18.89
C VAL A 1096 -9.10 -21.81 18.09
N THR A 1097 -9.63 -21.43 16.93
CA THR A 1097 -8.93 -20.59 15.95
C THR A 1097 -9.39 -19.13 15.92
N CYS A 1098 -10.58 -18.82 16.45
CA CYS A 1098 -11.14 -17.47 16.49
C CYS A 1098 -11.80 -17.20 17.85
N ARG A 1099 -13.03 -17.64 18.01
CA ARG A 1099 -13.78 -17.55 19.26
C ARG A 1099 -14.73 -18.73 19.37
N ALA A 1100 -14.89 -19.23 20.59
CA ALA A 1100 -15.85 -20.26 20.95
C ALA A 1100 -16.79 -19.66 22.00
N ILE A 1101 -18.07 -19.53 21.64
CA ILE A 1101 -19.08 -18.85 22.46
C ILE A 1101 -20.19 -19.83 22.85
N GLY A 1102 -20.65 -19.77 24.11
CA GLY A 1102 -21.80 -20.55 24.57
C GLY A 1102 -21.60 -22.06 24.39
N ILE A 1103 -22.46 -22.71 23.60
CA ILE A 1103 -22.33 -24.14 23.29
C ILE A 1103 -20.96 -24.49 22.70
N GLY A 1104 -20.38 -23.63 21.85
CA GLY A 1104 -19.04 -23.86 21.30
C GLY A 1104 -17.97 -23.96 22.39
N ALA A 1105 -18.07 -23.16 23.45
CA ALA A 1105 -17.16 -23.23 24.60
C ALA A 1105 -17.38 -24.53 25.41
N TYR A 1106 -18.63 -24.97 25.56
CA TYR A 1106 -18.94 -26.25 26.21
C TYR A 1106 -18.43 -27.44 25.41
N LEU A 1107 -18.57 -27.47 24.09
CA LEU A 1107 -18.03 -28.54 23.24
C LEU A 1107 -16.52 -28.66 23.37
N VAL A 1108 -15.82 -27.52 23.40
CA VAL A 1108 -14.37 -27.47 23.67
C VAL A 1108 -14.05 -28.07 25.04
N ARG A 1109 -14.82 -27.72 26.09
CA ARG A 1109 -14.62 -28.30 27.42
C ARG A 1109 -14.93 -29.81 27.47
N LEU A 1110 -16.02 -30.24 26.84
CA LEU A 1110 -16.47 -31.65 26.83
C LEU A 1110 -15.51 -32.54 26.04
N GLY A 1111 -14.91 -32.04 24.96
CA GLY A 1111 -13.84 -32.74 24.25
C GLY A 1111 -12.48 -32.74 24.99
N GLN A 1112 -12.35 -32.03 26.10
CA GLN A 1112 -11.20 -31.93 27.01
C GLN A 1112 -9.90 -31.40 26.39
N ARG A 1113 -9.32 -32.09 25.40
CA ARG A 1113 -8.02 -31.77 24.80
C ARG A 1113 -8.17 -30.54 23.91
N THR A 1114 -7.57 -29.42 24.31
CA THR A 1114 -7.77 -28.12 23.66
C THR A 1114 -6.45 -27.48 23.29
N ILE A 1115 -6.35 -27.05 22.02
CA ILE A 1115 -5.29 -26.17 21.52
C ILE A 1115 -5.95 -24.82 21.25
N GLN A 1116 -5.48 -23.76 21.91
CA GLN A 1116 -6.00 -22.41 21.77
C GLN A 1116 -4.96 -21.51 21.12
N VAL A 1117 -5.31 -20.90 19.99
CA VAL A 1117 -4.48 -19.87 19.34
C VAL A 1117 -4.44 -18.62 20.23
N GLU A 1118 -3.28 -17.97 20.39
CA GLU A 1118 -3.08 -16.88 21.37
C GLU A 1118 -4.11 -15.73 21.29
N ASN A 1119 -4.53 -15.35 20.08
CA ASN A 1119 -5.50 -14.27 19.85
C ASN A 1119 -6.97 -14.75 19.87
N SER A 1120 -7.23 -15.99 20.25
CA SER A 1120 -8.57 -16.58 20.28
C SER A 1120 -9.19 -16.60 21.68
N HIS A 1121 -10.51 -16.73 21.76
CA HIS A 1121 -11.24 -16.62 23.03
C HIS A 1121 -12.23 -17.78 23.25
N ILE A 1122 -12.28 -18.31 24.47
CA ILE A 1122 -13.29 -19.28 24.91
C ILE A 1122 -14.13 -18.60 25.98
N ILE A 1123 -15.38 -18.26 25.67
CA ILE A 1123 -16.24 -17.46 26.56
C ILE A 1123 -17.69 -17.96 26.52
N LEU A 1124 -18.45 -17.71 27.59
CA LEU A 1124 -19.89 -17.96 27.58
C LEU A 1124 -20.69 -16.74 27.10
N THR A 1125 -20.22 -15.54 27.45
CA THR A 1125 -20.92 -14.28 27.15
C THR A 1125 -19.89 -13.18 26.87
N GLY A 1126 -20.13 -12.37 25.84
CA GLY A 1126 -19.23 -11.26 25.50
C GLY A 1126 -19.18 -10.18 26.59
N CYS A 1127 -18.00 -9.59 26.80
CA CYS A 1127 -17.77 -8.53 27.79
C CYS A 1127 -18.75 -7.35 27.63
N GLY A 1128 -19.05 -6.93 26.39
CA GLY A 1128 -20.02 -5.86 26.13
C GLY A 1128 -21.44 -6.18 26.60
N ALA A 1129 -21.86 -7.45 26.56
CA ALA A 1129 -23.16 -7.87 27.09
C ALA A 1129 -23.13 -7.92 28.63
N LEU A 1130 -22.04 -8.41 29.23
CA LEU A 1130 -21.87 -8.39 30.68
C LEU A 1130 -21.88 -6.96 31.24
N ASN A 1131 -21.21 -6.00 30.59
CA ASN A 1131 -21.20 -4.60 31.02
C ASN A 1131 -22.59 -3.96 31.01
N LYS A 1132 -23.49 -4.38 30.11
CA LYS A 1132 -24.89 -3.93 30.10
C LYS A 1132 -25.71 -4.54 31.23
N VAL A 1133 -25.41 -5.77 31.65
CA VAL A 1133 -26.07 -6.44 32.78
C VAL A 1133 -25.55 -5.92 34.12
N SER A 1134 -24.28 -5.52 34.14
CA SER A 1134 -23.49 -5.24 35.33
C SER A 1134 -23.04 -3.78 35.40
N ILE A 1135 -23.84 -2.81 34.91
CA ILE A 1135 -23.54 -1.37 34.78
C ILE A 1135 -22.86 -0.80 36.05
N TYR A 1136 -21.55 -0.97 36.26
CA TYR A 1136 -20.80 -0.40 37.40
C TYR A 1136 -19.25 -0.59 37.37
N ILE A 1137 -18.62 -1.13 36.31
CA ILE A 1137 -17.15 -1.34 36.35
C ILE A 1137 -16.33 -0.03 36.32
N SER A 1138 -16.88 1.10 35.85
CA SER A 1138 -16.15 2.37 35.84
C SER A 1138 -16.15 3.14 37.17
N ALA A 1139 -17.08 2.88 38.10
CA ALA A 1139 -17.23 3.67 39.32
C ALA A 1139 -16.53 3.07 40.55
N PHE A 1140 -16.17 1.79 40.53
CA PHE A 1140 -15.50 1.13 41.67
C PHE A 1140 -14.02 1.48 41.86
N GLY A 1141 -13.39 2.12 40.86
CA GLY A 1141 -12.02 2.64 41.01
C GLY A 1141 -11.89 3.79 42.02
N ALA A 1142 -12.98 4.52 42.29
CA ALA A 1142 -12.97 5.60 43.28
C ALA A 1142 -13.17 5.09 44.72
N VAL A 1143 -14.04 4.09 44.91
CA VAL A 1143 -14.40 3.58 46.25
C VAL A 1143 -13.29 2.71 46.86
N TRP A 1144 -12.52 1.99 46.03
CA TRP A 1144 -11.35 1.24 46.53
C TRP A 1144 -10.20 2.16 47.00
N ASN A 1145 -10.09 3.38 46.45
CA ASN A 1145 -9.13 4.37 46.95
C ASN A 1145 -9.53 4.96 48.31
N GLU A 1146 -10.82 5.04 48.62
CA GLU A 1146 -11.28 5.45 49.95
C GLU A 1146 -11.13 4.33 50.99
N LEU A 1147 -11.29 3.06 50.61
CA LEU A 1147 -11.09 1.91 51.50
C LEU A 1147 -9.63 1.51 51.74
N LEU A 1148 -8.69 2.02 50.93
CA LEU A 1148 -7.25 1.95 51.20
C LEU A 1148 -6.71 3.20 51.91
N CYS A 1149 -7.53 4.25 52.05
CA CYS A 1149 -7.23 5.44 52.87
C CYS A 1149 -7.89 5.39 54.27
N LEU A 1150 -8.70 4.35 54.54
CA LEU A 1150 -9.09 3.89 55.87
C LEU A 1150 -8.25 2.66 56.23
#